data_AF-A0A9P1BII9-F1
#
_entry.id   AF-A0A9P1BII9-F1
#
_cell.length_a   1.000
_cell.length_b   1.000
_cell.length_c   1.000
_cell.angle_alpha   90.00
_cell.angle_beta   90.00
_cell.angle_gamma   90.00
#
_symmetry.space_group_name_H-M   'P 1'
#
loop_
_entity.id
_entity.type
_entity.pdbx_description
1 polymer ?
#
loop_
_entity_poly.entity_id
_entity_poly.type
_entity_poly.pdbx_seq_one_letter_code
_entity_poly.pdbx_strand_id
1 'polypeptide(L)'
;MGLKYFKRFRMEIDLVAAQLDHHPLPVEYCLVPWDPTLLSVHAETKYESFRTEIDAYVFPCLGDHQGCQRLMQEIAHKDGFLPEATWLIAHCPGPGEAVEYCGTVQGIYDRSRIGAIQNLGITPMHRGRGLGTALLISALQGFRSVGLKRAFLEVTAQNSGAIRLYHRMGFNSVRTVYKAADVSAVNSLAPGNGLGGVDLFSGWTRALCEDAAPEFQGYQATECEGFYPGHLQGIAVDGQGHIFWSFTTKLVSTDAEGQILKVIDVPNHHGDLTYVDGKLYVAVNLGDFNNPKGNADSWVYVYQADDLSLLAKHEVQEVVYGAGGIAHNAGRFIVVGGLPDGTDENYVYEYDGDFNFQRRHVVPSGHTYLGIQSAEYADGLWWFGCYGKPQQLVIADEAFGVTGRYDFDCSYGIASIAPGSLDGTSIKAQRLVGVGLGARALRRPILAGIIALNYSHDPEQRENVVPRKTHIDAILRDWPYEPGTVSARLVRARDGRDVVQMRIEMGVVQMEMDGRPDGSHPEGCETYLDHLISMAIHRGEHFELTEEQCAEVDREFMQYYHRRICWLALRDFKRAVKDADHSLALMDFVRDRSPDRQWTLSHEQFRPFILFHRTQGAAMAALDTDGAEAAIEAVNGGLERMREFLVNFDAEESFDDDEMVMRLREIQDSLREEFGVERTLNERLADAVAEEKYELAAQLRDELERRAEGA
;
A
#
# COMPACT_ATOMS: atom_id res chain seq x y z
N MET A 1 -15.80 -0.58 -4.10
CA MET A 1 -15.77 -1.95 -3.53
C MET A 1 -15.29 -2.88 -4.62
N GLY A 2 -14.14 -3.53 -4.46
CA GLY A 2 -13.56 -4.40 -5.49
C GLY A 2 -13.56 -5.83 -4.99
N LEU A 3 -14.38 -6.70 -5.58
CA LEU A 3 -14.30 -8.15 -5.39
C LEU A 3 -13.15 -8.68 -6.24
N LYS A 4 -12.19 -9.38 -5.61
CA LYS A 4 -11.11 -10.09 -6.31
C LYS A 4 -11.43 -11.57 -6.32
N TYR A 5 -11.45 -12.15 -7.50
CA TYR A 5 -11.64 -13.58 -7.66
C TYR A 5 -10.29 -14.28 -7.55
N PHE A 6 -10.19 -15.19 -6.60
CA PHE A 6 -9.02 -16.03 -6.42
C PHE A 6 -9.29 -17.39 -7.06
N LYS A 7 -8.48 -17.72 -8.07
CA LYS A 7 -8.45 -19.06 -8.66
C LYS A 7 -7.98 -20.04 -7.60
N ARG A 8 -8.79 -21.05 -7.33
CA ARG A 8 -8.49 -22.14 -6.40
C ARG A 8 -8.63 -23.47 -7.10
N PHE A 9 -7.73 -24.39 -6.80
CA PHE A 9 -7.85 -25.77 -7.24
C PHE A 9 -8.56 -26.57 -6.16
N ARG A 10 -9.69 -27.18 -6.52
CA ARG A 10 -10.25 -28.28 -5.74
C ARG A 10 -9.46 -29.53 -6.10
N MET A 11 -8.77 -30.06 -5.11
CA MET A 11 -7.95 -31.26 -5.27
C MET A 11 -8.53 -32.40 -4.45
N GLU A 12 -8.51 -33.61 -5.00
CA GLU A 12 -9.12 -34.79 -4.40
C GLU A 12 -8.18 -35.98 -4.35
N ILE A 13 -8.37 -36.82 -3.34
CA ILE A 13 -7.61 -38.05 -3.13
C ILE A 13 -8.57 -39.20 -2.76
N ASP A 14 -8.25 -40.39 -3.28
CA ASP A 14 -8.89 -41.65 -2.87
C ASP A 14 -8.15 -42.22 -1.64
N LEU A 15 -8.83 -42.26 -0.49
CA LEU A 15 -8.26 -42.71 0.78
C LEU A 15 -8.05 -44.23 0.85
N VAL A 16 -8.72 -44.99 -0.02
CA VAL A 16 -8.58 -46.45 -0.09
C VAL A 16 -7.30 -46.81 -0.84
N ALA A 17 -6.99 -46.07 -1.91
CA ALA A 17 -5.80 -46.28 -2.73
C ALA A 17 -4.55 -45.56 -2.18
N ALA A 18 -4.72 -44.52 -1.35
CA ALA A 18 -3.61 -43.72 -0.83
C ALA A 18 -2.71 -44.50 0.15
N GLN A 19 -1.40 -44.43 -0.10
CA GLN A 19 -0.37 -44.86 0.85
C GLN A 19 -0.17 -43.77 1.91
N LEU A 20 -0.71 -44.01 3.11
CA LEU A 20 -0.67 -43.06 4.23
C LEU A 20 0.27 -43.58 5.32
N ASP A 21 1.54 -43.74 4.97
CA ASP A 21 2.57 -44.16 5.91
C ASP A 21 2.88 -43.04 6.91
N HIS A 22 3.18 -43.40 8.16
CA HIS A 22 3.52 -42.42 9.18
C HIS A 22 4.75 -41.60 8.77
N HIS A 23 4.62 -40.28 8.73
CA HIS A 23 5.75 -39.39 8.48
C HIS A 23 6.43 -39.04 9.81
N PRO A 24 7.69 -39.47 10.05
CA PRO A 24 8.38 -39.16 11.29
C PRO A 24 8.54 -37.64 11.45
N LEU A 25 8.30 -37.16 12.66
CA LEU A 25 8.62 -35.80 13.06
C LEU A 25 10.06 -35.73 13.58
N PRO A 26 10.74 -34.57 13.49
CA PRO A 26 12.01 -34.38 14.20
C PRO A 26 11.79 -34.53 15.70
N VAL A 27 12.83 -34.92 16.45
CA VAL A 27 12.76 -35.29 17.88
C VAL A 27 12.12 -34.22 18.76
N GLU A 28 12.27 -32.95 18.39
CA GLU A 28 11.74 -31.79 19.11
C GLU A 28 10.28 -31.46 18.76
N TYR A 29 9.61 -32.26 17.93
CA TYR A 29 8.23 -31.99 17.51
C TYR A 29 7.31 -33.15 17.85
N CYS A 30 6.09 -32.82 18.27
CA CYS A 30 5.05 -33.82 18.49
C CYS A 30 3.72 -33.40 17.86
N LEU A 31 2.95 -34.40 17.42
CA LEU A 31 1.55 -34.23 17.05
C LEU A 31 0.70 -34.16 18.32
N VAL A 32 -0.19 -33.19 18.37
CA VAL A 32 -1.13 -33.01 19.47
C VAL A 32 -2.55 -33.21 18.90
N PRO A 33 -3.32 -34.21 19.39
CA PRO A 33 -4.67 -34.46 18.91
C PRO A 33 -5.61 -33.33 19.34
N TRP A 34 -6.73 -33.19 18.63
CA TRP A 34 -7.79 -32.26 19.03
C TRP A 34 -8.26 -32.50 20.47
N ASP A 35 -8.32 -31.42 21.24
CA ASP A 35 -9.00 -31.34 22.53
C ASP A 35 -9.79 -30.01 22.57
N PRO A 36 -11.05 -29.99 23.02
CA PRO A 36 -11.83 -28.75 23.11
C PRO A 36 -11.16 -27.64 23.92
N THR A 37 -10.33 -27.98 24.91
CA THR A 37 -9.56 -27.01 25.71
C THR A 37 -8.44 -26.32 24.92
N LEU A 38 -8.02 -26.90 23.79
CA LEU A 38 -6.99 -26.36 22.90
C LEU A 38 -7.56 -25.55 21.73
N LEU A 39 -8.86 -25.21 21.76
CA LEU A 39 -9.49 -24.45 20.69
C LEU A 39 -8.80 -23.10 20.45
N SER A 40 -8.46 -22.37 21.52
CA SER A 40 -7.74 -21.10 21.42
C SER A 40 -6.35 -21.27 20.81
N VAL A 41 -5.66 -22.36 21.16
CA VAL A 41 -4.34 -22.70 20.62
C VAL A 41 -4.41 -22.99 19.12
N HIS A 42 -5.44 -23.73 18.67
CA HIS A 42 -5.70 -23.92 17.24
C HIS A 42 -5.96 -22.60 16.52
N ALA A 43 -6.72 -21.68 17.12
CA ALA A 43 -7.01 -20.38 16.54
C ALA A 43 -5.76 -19.50 16.42
N GLU A 44 -4.94 -19.46 17.48
CA GLU A 44 -3.69 -18.70 17.51
C GLU A 44 -2.67 -19.26 16.50
N THR A 45 -2.46 -20.58 16.50
CA THR A 45 -1.55 -21.25 15.55
C THR A 45 -2.01 -21.04 14.10
N LYS A 46 -3.33 -21.02 13.85
CA LYS A 46 -3.91 -20.72 12.55
C LYS A 46 -3.61 -19.27 12.14
N TYR A 47 -3.88 -18.31 13.02
CA TYR A 47 -3.58 -16.91 12.77
C TYR A 47 -2.09 -16.71 12.40
N GLU A 48 -1.17 -17.24 13.21
CA GLU A 48 0.27 -17.12 12.94
C GLU A 48 0.72 -17.85 11.66
N SER A 49 0.01 -18.91 11.25
CA SER A 49 0.32 -19.64 10.02
C SER A 49 -0.12 -18.91 8.75
N PHE A 50 -1.17 -18.09 8.81
CA PHE A 50 -1.84 -17.52 7.63
C PHE A 50 -1.80 -15.99 7.54
N ARG A 51 -1.52 -15.24 8.62
CA ARG A 51 -1.62 -13.76 8.65
C ARG A 51 -0.78 -13.03 7.59
N THR A 52 0.26 -13.64 7.07
CA THR A 52 1.10 -13.10 5.98
C THR A 52 0.93 -13.83 4.64
N GLU A 53 0.03 -14.82 4.56
CA GLU A 53 -0.15 -15.70 3.41
C GLU A 53 -1.26 -15.25 2.47
N ILE A 54 -1.22 -15.72 1.22
CA ILE A 54 -2.23 -15.34 0.22
C ILE A 54 -3.67 -15.70 0.66
N ASP A 55 -3.82 -16.79 1.40
CA ASP A 55 -5.11 -17.28 1.87
C ASP A 55 -5.78 -16.33 2.88
N ALA A 56 -5.03 -15.47 3.59
CA ALA A 56 -5.63 -14.40 4.41
C ALA A 56 -6.31 -13.30 3.59
N TYR A 57 -5.92 -13.12 2.32
CA TYR A 57 -6.63 -12.21 1.40
C TYR A 57 -7.85 -12.89 0.74
N VAL A 58 -7.82 -14.21 0.62
CA VAL A 58 -8.97 -14.99 0.10
C VAL A 58 -10.03 -15.20 1.18
N PHE A 59 -9.59 -15.32 2.44
CA PHE A 59 -10.43 -15.47 3.62
C PHE A 59 -9.93 -14.50 4.71
N PRO A 60 -10.45 -13.25 4.75
CA PRO A 60 -10.00 -12.22 5.69
C PRO A 60 -10.01 -12.64 7.17
N CYS A 61 -10.90 -13.56 7.56
CA CYS A 61 -10.93 -14.11 8.92
C CYS A 61 -9.64 -14.85 9.33
N LEU A 62 -8.79 -15.27 8.39
CA LEU A 62 -7.49 -15.87 8.68
C LEU A 62 -6.40 -14.83 8.99
N GLY A 63 -6.63 -13.56 8.65
CA GLY A 63 -5.75 -12.42 8.97
C GLY A 63 -6.14 -11.67 10.25
N ASP A 64 -7.20 -12.09 10.96
CA ASP A 64 -7.69 -11.52 12.21
C ASP A 64 -7.65 -12.57 13.32
N HIS A 65 -7.01 -12.28 14.45
CA HIS A 65 -6.89 -13.21 15.58
C HIS A 65 -8.26 -13.62 16.14
N GLN A 66 -9.18 -12.66 16.31
CA GLN A 66 -10.54 -12.97 16.77
C GLN A 66 -11.35 -13.70 15.69
N GLY A 67 -11.10 -13.39 14.42
CA GLY A 67 -11.66 -14.08 13.25
C GLY A 67 -11.29 -15.57 13.23
N CYS A 68 -10.02 -15.89 13.46
CA CYS A 68 -9.55 -17.27 13.62
C CYS A 68 -10.22 -17.98 14.80
N GLN A 69 -10.45 -17.27 15.91
CA GLN A 69 -11.13 -17.84 17.08
C GLN A 69 -12.59 -18.16 16.80
N ARG A 70 -13.35 -17.22 16.19
CA ARG A 70 -14.73 -17.46 15.74
C ARG A 70 -14.80 -18.59 14.72
N LEU A 71 -13.91 -18.60 13.73
CA LEU A 71 -13.86 -19.65 12.72
C LEU A 71 -13.59 -21.02 13.33
N MET A 72 -12.67 -21.13 14.29
CA MET A 72 -12.41 -22.40 14.98
C MET A 72 -13.61 -22.86 15.80
N GLN A 73 -14.34 -21.95 16.44
CA GLN A 73 -15.61 -22.28 17.12
C GLN A 73 -16.63 -22.81 16.12
N GLU A 74 -16.84 -22.13 14.99
CA GLU A 74 -17.77 -22.57 13.95
C GLU A 74 -17.41 -23.94 13.37
N ILE A 75 -16.12 -24.19 13.11
CA ILE A 75 -15.65 -25.48 12.62
C ILE A 75 -15.93 -26.57 13.65
N ALA A 76 -15.58 -26.35 14.93
CA ALA A 76 -15.73 -27.34 15.99
C ALA A 76 -17.20 -27.69 16.29
N HIS A 77 -18.13 -26.75 16.08
CA HIS A 77 -19.56 -26.95 16.31
C HIS A 77 -20.32 -27.48 15.09
N LYS A 78 -19.64 -27.70 13.95
CA LYS A 78 -20.28 -28.22 12.74
C LYS A 78 -20.61 -29.71 12.90
N ASP A 79 -21.81 -30.13 12.47
CA ASP A 79 -22.24 -31.54 12.54
C ASP A 79 -21.27 -32.55 11.89
N GLY A 80 -20.45 -32.08 10.93
CA GLY A 80 -19.45 -32.87 10.23
C GLY A 80 -18.02 -32.70 10.75
N PHE A 81 -17.81 -32.04 11.90
CA PHE A 81 -16.47 -31.89 12.49
C PHE A 81 -15.89 -33.23 12.90
N LEU A 82 -14.59 -33.43 12.64
CA LEU A 82 -13.92 -34.69 12.92
C LEU A 82 -12.66 -34.48 13.78
N PRO A 83 -12.74 -34.76 15.10
CA PRO A 83 -11.59 -34.72 16.01
C PRO A 83 -10.41 -35.57 15.53
N GLU A 84 -10.69 -36.77 15.00
CA GLU A 84 -9.67 -37.72 14.53
C GLU A 84 -8.84 -37.20 13.35
N ALA A 85 -9.36 -36.21 12.62
CA ALA A 85 -8.69 -35.56 11.49
C ALA A 85 -8.26 -34.11 11.80
N THR A 86 -8.30 -33.69 13.06
CA THR A 86 -7.94 -32.33 13.51
C THR A 86 -6.74 -32.39 14.45
N TRP A 87 -5.66 -31.71 14.09
CA TRP A 87 -4.35 -31.87 14.75
C TRP A 87 -3.60 -30.56 14.89
N LEU A 88 -2.74 -30.48 15.91
CA LEU A 88 -1.70 -29.49 16.10
C LEU A 88 -0.31 -30.14 15.97
N ILE A 89 0.71 -29.34 15.70
CA ILE A 89 2.11 -29.67 15.97
C ILE A 89 2.64 -28.71 17.01
N ALA A 90 3.27 -29.27 18.04
CA ALA A 90 4.03 -28.53 19.04
C ALA A 90 5.53 -28.76 18.86
N HIS A 91 6.32 -27.69 19.03
CA HIS A 91 7.77 -27.72 19.17
C HIS A 91 8.11 -27.69 20.67
N CYS A 92 8.88 -28.68 21.10
CA CYS A 92 9.29 -28.94 22.46
C CYS A 92 10.83 -28.98 22.49
N PRO A 93 11.50 -27.82 22.57
CA PRO A 93 12.96 -27.73 22.41
C PRO A 93 13.75 -28.38 23.56
N GLY A 94 13.16 -28.52 24.75
CA GLY A 94 13.78 -29.26 25.85
C GLY A 94 13.03 -29.12 27.19
N PRO A 95 13.48 -29.85 28.24
CA PRO A 95 12.88 -29.76 29.58
C PRO A 95 13.05 -28.35 30.17
N GLY A 96 11.94 -27.67 30.45
CA GLY A 96 11.93 -26.32 31.07
C GLY A 96 11.84 -25.16 30.08
N GLU A 97 11.90 -25.44 28.78
CA GLU A 97 11.64 -24.46 27.73
C GLU A 97 10.15 -24.44 27.35
N ALA A 98 9.66 -23.29 26.88
CA ALA A 98 8.25 -23.12 26.55
C ALA A 98 7.89 -23.95 25.30
N VAL A 99 6.73 -24.62 25.36
CA VAL A 99 6.17 -25.34 24.21
C VAL A 99 5.56 -24.33 23.23
N GLU A 100 5.96 -24.42 21.97
CA GLU A 100 5.43 -23.55 20.90
C GLU A 100 4.55 -24.35 19.95
N TYR A 101 3.31 -23.92 19.73
CA TYR A 101 2.42 -24.55 18.76
C TYR A 101 2.64 -23.92 17.37
N CYS A 102 3.14 -24.72 16.43
CA CYS A 102 3.70 -24.22 15.18
C CYS A 102 3.04 -24.80 13.92
N GLY A 103 2.01 -25.65 14.06
CA GLY A 103 1.27 -26.21 12.94
C GLY A 103 -0.16 -26.60 13.29
N THR A 104 -1.09 -26.47 12.35
CA THR A 104 -2.51 -26.76 12.56
C THR A 104 -3.19 -27.31 11.31
N VAL A 105 -4.18 -28.19 11.49
CA VAL A 105 -5.07 -28.69 10.42
C VAL A 105 -6.44 -29.02 11.01
N GLN A 106 -7.51 -28.79 10.25
CA GLN A 106 -8.87 -29.17 10.65
C GLN A 106 -9.48 -30.11 9.62
N GLY A 107 -10.15 -31.16 10.12
CA GLY A 107 -10.88 -32.11 9.30
C GLY A 107 -12.38 -32.01 9.55
N ILE A 108 -13.15 -31.87 8.47
CA ILE A 108 -14.61 -32.01 8.49
C ILE A 108 -15.05 -32.98 7.40
N TYR A 109 -16.30 -33.41 7.39
CA TYR A 109 -16.90 -34.11 6.26
C TYR A 109 -18.28 -33.55 5.92
N ASP A 110 -18.69 -33.69 4.66
CA ASP A 110 -20.00 -33.24 4.19
C ASP A 110 -21.08 -34.33 4.29
N ARG A 111 -22.32 -33.98 3.94
CA ARG A 111 -23.45 -34.92 3.93
C ARG A 111 -23.25 -36.09 2.96
N SER A 112 -22.40 -35.93 1.96
CA SER A 112 -22.02 -36.96 0.99
C SER A 112 -20.92 -37.89 1.53
N ARG A 113 -20.52 -37.73 2.79
CA ARG A 113 -19.46 -38.53 3.46
C ARG A 113 -18.11 -38.39 2.75
N ILE A 114 -17.79 -37.20 2.26
CA ILE A 114 -16.47 -36.86 1.72
C ILE A 114 -15.73 -35.99 2.75
N GLY A 115 -14.51 -36.36 3.09
CA GLY A 115 -13.65 -35.57 3.99
C GLY A 115 -13.19 -34.29 3.33
N ALA A 116 -13.10 -33.19 4.08
CA ALA A 116 -12.61 -31.91 3.63
C ALA A 116 -11.50 -31.43 4.59
N ILE A 117 -10.30 -31.23 4.06
CA ILE A 117 -9.18 -30.65 4.81
C ILE A 117 -9.32 -29.14 4.75
N GLN A 118 -9.29 -28.53 5.94
CA GLN A 118 -9.39 -27.09 6.11
C GLN A 118 -8.17 -26.54 6.85
N ASN A 119 -7.75 -25.34 6.43
CA ASN A 119 -6.75 -24.50 7.11
C ASN A 119 -5.46 -25.24 7.54
N LEU A 120 -4.89 -26.08 6.66
CA LEU A 120 -3.58 -26.68 6.88
C LEU A 120 -2.49 -25.59 6.82
N GLY A 121 -1.86 -25.29 7.95
CA GLY A 121 -0.88 -24.21 8.08
C GLY A 121 0.30 -24.56 8.99
N ILE A 122 1.46 -23.99 8.69
CA ILE A 122 2.69 -24.04 9.50
C ILE A 122 3.22 -22.62 9.66
N THR A 123 3.55 -22.22 10.88
CA THR A 123 4.11 -20.90 11.20
C THR A 123 5.45 -20.68 10.47
N PRO A 124 5.76 -19.46 9.98
CA PRO A 124 6.92 -19.20 9.12
C PRO A 124 8.26 -19.80 9.60
N MET A 125 8.57 -19.70 10.89
CA MET A 125 9.86 -20.14 11.46
C MET A 125 10.06 -21.67 11.46
N HIS A 126 8.99 -22.46 11.31
CA HIS A 126 9.02 -23.93 11.40
C HIS A 126 8.82 -24.62 10.03
N ARG A 127 8.75 -23.83 8.94
CA ARG A 127 8.55 -24.35 7.58
C ARG A 127 9.80 -25.07 7.05
N GLY A 128 9.61 -25.86 5.98
CA GLY A 128 10.71 -26.59 5.33
C GLY A 128 11.18 -27.85 6.07
N ARG A 129 10.58 -28.20 7.22
CA ARG A 129 10.97 -29.34 8.07
C ARG A 129 10.08 -30.58 7.92
N GLY A 130 9.21 -30.62 6.90
CA GLY A 130 8.28 -31.74 6.66
C GLY A 130 7.02 -31.77 7.53
N LEU A 131 6.83 -30.78 8.40
CA LEU A 131 5.71 -30.71 9.36
C LEU A 131 4.32 -30.69 8.69
N GLY A 132 4.18 -29.96 7.58
CA GLY A 132 2.92 -29.91 6.83
C GLY A 132 2.54 -31.26 6.22
N THR A 133 3.52 -32.06 5.81
CA THR A 133 3.30 -33.44 5.33
C THR A 133 2.79 -34.33 6.46
N ALA A 134 3.36 -34.20 7.66
CA ALA A 134 2.93 -34.97 8.82
C ALA A 134 1.48 -34.65 9.21
N LEU A 135 1.10 -33.36 9.32
CA LEU A 135 -0.29 -32.95 9.59
C LEU A 135 -1.28 -33.46 8.54
N LEU A 136 -0.92 -33.34 7.27
CA LEU A 136 -1.76 -33.80 6.17
C LEU A 136 -2.01 -35.32 6.23
N ILE A 137 -0.96 -36.12 6.47
CA ILE A 137 -1.09 -37.57 6.62
C ILE A 137 -1.94 -37.93 7.83
N SER A 138 -1.73 -37.28 8.98
CA SER A 138 -2.53 -37.52 10.19
C SER A 138 -4.02 -37.21 9.98
N ALA A 139 -4.34 -36.12 9.28
CA ALA A 139 -5.72 -35.78 8.92
C ALA A 139 -6.35 -36.83 8.00
N LEU A 140 -5.63 -37.29 6.97
CA LEU A 140 -6.09 -38.33 6.04
C LEU A 140 -6.29 -39.68 6.73
N GLN A 141 -5.39 -40.05 7.65
CA GLN A 141 -5.54 -41.24 8.48
C GLN A 141 -6.78 -41.14 9.37
N GLY A 142 -7.04 -39.96 9.94
CA GLY A 142 -8.27 -39.64 10.68
C GLY A 142 -9.53 -39.91 9.87
N PHE A 143 -9.63 -39.36 8.66
CA PHE A 143 -10.76 -39.61 7.76
C PHE A 143 -10.95 -41.10 7.42
N ARG A 144 -9.84 -41.80 7.17
CA ARG A 144 -9.87 -43.23 6.86
C ARG A 144 -10.34 -44.06 8.06
N SER A 145 -9.96 -43.68 9.28
CA SER A 145 -10.32 -44.39 10.50
C SER A 145 -11.83 -44.41 10.77
N VAL A 146 -12.55 -43.37 10.33
CA VAL A 146 -14.02 -43.27 10.43
C VAL A 146 -14.76 -43.72 9.16
N GLY A 147 -14.05 -44.38 8.26
CA GLY A 147 -14.59 -45.05 7.08
C GLY A 147 -14.91 -44.14 5.90
N LEU A 148 -14.34 -42.93 5.83
CA LEU A 148 -14.45 -42.11 4.62
C LEU A 148 -13.53 -42.68 3.54
N LYS A 149 -14.01 -42.64 2.29
CA LYS A 149 -13.29 -43.20 1.13
C LYS A 149 -12.59 -42.15 0.29
N ARG A 150 -12.98 -40.88 0.42
CA ARG A 150 -12.46 -39.75 -0.35
C ARG A 150 -12.24 -38.56 0.55
N ALA A 151 -11.21 -37.78 0.25
CA ALA A 151 -11.00 -36.47 0.84
C ALA A 151 -10.70 -35.43 -0.25
N PHE A 152 -11.07 -34.18 0.03
CA PHE A 152 -10.76 -33.05 -0.83
C PHE A 152 -10.18 -31.89 -0.03
N LEU A 153 -9.55 -30.98 -0.75
CA LEU A 153 -9.12 -29.68 -0.25
C LEU A 153 -9.24 -28.64 -1.34
N GLU A 154 -9.21 -27.38 -0.95
CA GLU A 154 -9.12 -26.26 -1.87
C GLU A 154 -7.87 -25.45 -1.57
N VAL A 155 -7.09 -25.16 -2.61
CA VAL A 155 -5.83 -24.42 -2.51
C VAL A 155 -5.79 -23.28 -3.52
N THR A 156 -5.37 -22.11 -3.08
CA THR A 156 -5.16 -20.94 -3.95
C THR A 156 -4.07 -21.23 -4.98
N ALA A 157 -4.33 -20.94 -6.27
CA ALA A 157 -3.48 -21.33 -7.39
C ALA A 157 -2.05 -20.79 -7.30
N GLN A 158 -1.86 -19.66 -6.61
CA GLN A 158 -0.57 -19.03 -6.35
C GLN A 158 0.26 -19.75 -5.26
N ASN A 159 -0.34 -20.64 -4.45
CA ASN A 159 0.36 -21.38 -3.41
C ASN A 159 1.07 -22.62 -3.98
N SER A 160 2.10 -22.37 -4.80
CA SER A 160 2.85 -23.42 -5.51
C SER A 160 3.51 -24.42 -4.57
N GLY A 161 3.89 -23.99 -3.35
CA GLY A 161 4.45 -24.84 -2.31
C GLY A 161 3.46 -25.89 -1.83
N ALA A 162 2.24 -25.48 -1.50
CA ALA A 162 1.17 -26.39 -1.06
C ALA A 162 0.72 -27.32 -2.21
N ILE A 163 0.58 -26.80 -3.43
CA ILE A 163 0.22 -27.61 -4.61
C ILE A 163 1.23 -28.74 -4.86
N ARG A 164 2.55 -28.45 -4.76
CA ARG A 164 3.60 -29.49 -4.88
C ARG A 164 3.50 -30.54 -3.77
N LEU A 165 3.16 -30.14 -2.56
CA LEU A 165 2.94 -31.06 -1.45
C LEU A 165 1.73 -31.97 -1.74
N TYR A 166 0.59 -31.40 -2.13
CA TYR A 166 -0.64 -32.17 -2.37
C TYR A 166 -0.47 -33.16 -3.52
N HIS A 167 0.14 -32.77 -4.64
CA HIS A 167 0.44 -33.71 -5.73
C HIS A 167 1.35 -34.85 -5.29
N ARG A 168 2.39 -34.56 -4.49
CA ARG A 168 3.27 -35.60 -3.95
C ARG A 168 2.54 -36.60 -3.06
N MET A 169 1.52 -36.13 -2.34
CA MET A 169 0.66 -36.97 -1.49
C MET A 169 -0.44 -37.70 -2.28
N GLY A 170 -0.52 -37.54 -3.60
CA GLY A 170 -1.47 -38.25 -4.46
C GLY A 170 -2.79 -37.52 -4.70
N PHE A 171 -2.89 -36.24 -4.35
CA PHE A 171 -4.04 -35.43 -4.74
C PHE A 171 -3.98 -35.05 -6.22
N ASN A 172 -5.14 -35.08 -6.87
CA ASN A 172 -5.33 -34.65 -8.24
C ASN A 172 -6.26 -33.44 -8.30
N SER A 173 -5.94 -32.47 -9.14
CA SER A 173 -6.83 -31.33 -9.40
C SER A 173 -8.04 -31.81 -10.20
N VAL A 174 -9.23 -31.72 -9.62
CA VAL A 174 -10.47 -32.20 -10.25
C VAL A 174 -11.33 -31.06 -10.81
N ARG A 175 -11.20 -29.86 -10.23
CA ARG A 175 -12.00 -28.69 -10.62
C ARG A 175 -11.25 -27.41 -10.26
N THR A 176 -11.40 -26.39 -11.11
CA THR A 176 -11.03 -25.02 -10.75
C THR A 176 -12.27 -24.33 -10.17
N VAL A 177 -12.11 -23.69 -9.02
CA VAL A 177 -13.16 -22.94 -8.33
C VAL A 177 -12.68 -21.50 -8.20
N TYR A 178 -13.57 -20.54 -8.39
CA TYR A 178 -13.28 -19.13 -8.16
C TYR A 178 -13.96 -18.70 -6.87
N LYS A 179 -13.17 -18.16 -5.94
CA LYS A 179 -13.69 -17.58 -4.70
C LYS A 179 -13.61 -16.06 -4.83
N ALA A 180 -14.76 -15.41 -4.80
CA ALA A 180 -14.81 -13.97 -4.64
C ALA A 180 -14.42 -13.62 -3.19
N ALA A 181 -13.47 -12.73 -3.02
CA ALA A 181 -13.17 -12.13 -1.72
C ALA A 181 -13.23 -10.61 -1.86
N ASP A 182 -13.83 -9.96 -0.87
CA ASP A 182 -13.89 -8.50 -0.78
C ASP A 182 -12.49 -7.98 -0.43
N VAL A 183 -11.95 -7.10 -1.27
CA VAL A 183 -10.62 -6.49 -1.06
C VAL A 183 -10.72 -5.23 -0.18
N SER A 184 -11.81 -5.05 0.57
CA SER A 184 -11.90 -4.02 1.60
C SER A 184 -10.87 -4.18 2.74
N ALA A 185 -10.16 -5.30 2.83
CA ALA A 185 -9.11 -5.57 3.84
C ALA A 185 -7.69 -5.05 3.47
N VAL A 186 -7.56 -3.94 2.73
CA VAL A 186 -6.27 -3.23 2.61
C VAL A 186 -6.15 -2.07 3.59
N ASN A 187 -7.22 -1.69 4.30
CA ASN A 187 -7.14 -0.73 5.39
C ASN A 187 -8.16 -1.04 6.50
N SER A 188 -7.64 -0.98 7.74
CA SER A 188 -8.30 -0.90 9.05
C SER A 188 -9.01 -2.12 9.70
N LEU A 189 -8.61 -2.35 10.96
CA LEU A 189 -9.25 -3.19 11.98
C LEU A 189 -10.59 -2.56 12.45
N ALA A 190 -11.61 -3.42 12.60
CA ALA A 190 -13.03 -3.33 13.04
C ALA A 190 -13.42 -2.39 14.23
N PRO A 191 -14.73 -2.20 14.63
CA PRO A 191 -15.92 -3.07 14.39
C PRO A 191 -17.33 -2.43 14.20
N GLY A 192 -18.30 -3.25 13.73
CA GLY A 192 -19.72 -3.15 14.18
C GLY A 192 -20.86 -3.27 13.14
N ASN A 193 -21.40 -4.50 12.99
CA ASN A 193 -22.76 -4.96 12.64
C ASN A 193 -23.86 -4.04 12.04
N GLY A 194 -24.61 -4.59 11.07
CA GLY A 194 -26.08 -4.59 11.12
C GLY A 194 -26.84 -4.28 9.83
N LEU A 195 -27.64 -5.24 9.35
CA LEU A 195 -28.54 -5.22 8.19
C LEU A 195 -29.64 -4.14 8.24
N GLY A 196 -30.02 -3.60 7.06
CA GLY A 196 -31.43 -3.30 6.72
C GLY A 196 -31.75 -1.92 6.13
N GLY A 197 -32.08 -1.89 4.82
CA GLY A 197 -33.21 -1.13 4.26
C GLY A 197 -33.03 0.36 3.91
N VAL A 198 -33.07 0.64 2.60
CA VAL A 198 -33.64 1.82 1.88
C VAL A 198 -33.90 3.10 2.70
N ASP A 199 -33.24 4.22 2.37
CA ASP A 199 -33.90 5.35 1.68
C ASP A 199 -32.90 6.40 1.16
N LEU A 200 -33.32 7.02 0.07
CA LEU A 200 -32.69 7.97 -0.83
C LEU A 200 -32.65 9.39 -0.23
N PHE A 201 -31.47 10.01 -0.25
CA PHE A 201 -31.23 11.46 -0.17
C PHE A 201 -31.75 12.26 1.06
N SER A 202 -30.80 12.65 1.92
CA SER A 202 -30.71 13.96 2.63
C SER A 202 -31.42 14.18 3.99
N GLY A 203 -30.68 14.80 4.94
CA GLY A 203 -31.22 15.40 6.18
C GLY A 203 -30.14 16.04 7.08
N TRP A 204 -30.08 17.38 7.11
CA TRP A 204 -29.02 18.23 7.69
C TRP A 204 -29.10 18.51 9.22
N THR A 205 -27.94 18.88 9.80
CA THR A 205 -27.68 19.83 10.94
C THR A 205 -28.08 19.51 12.41
N ARG A 206 -27.12 19.47 13.36
CA ARG A 206 -26.50 20.61 14.12
C ARG A 206 -25.98 20.21 15.54
N ALA A 207 -24.80 20.76 15.90
CA ALA A 207 -24.28 21.21 17.22
C ALA A 207 -23.93 20.21 18.34
N LEU A 208 -22.68 20.24 18.83
CA LEU A 208 -22.24 20.94 20.07
C LEU A 208 -20.75 20.71 20.41
N CYS A 209 -20.16 21.78 20.97
CA CYS A 209 -18.94 21.97 21.80
C CYS A 209 -17.59 21.43 21.30
N GLU A 210 -16.63 22.31 20.97
CA GLU A 210 -15.73 22.99 21.94
C GLU A 210 -15.02 21.99 22.86
N ASP A 211 -13.80 21.63 22.48
CA ASP A 211 -12.65 21.65 23.37
C ASP A 211 -11.36 21.81 22.54
N ALA A 212 -10.62 22.86 22.86
CA ALA A 212 -9.37 23.23 22.22
C ALA A 212 -8.22 22.33 22.72
N ALA A 213 -7.38 21.86 21.81
CA ALA A 213 -6.04 21.36 22.12
C ALA A 213 -4.99 22.38 21.63
N PRO A 214 -3.85 22.56 22.33
CA PRO A 214 -3.05 23.77 22.25
C PRO A 214 -2.23 23.91 20.95
N GLU A 215 -2.04 25.16 20.52
CA GLU A 215 -1.18 25.57 19.40
C GLU A 215 0.32 25.34 19.69
N PHE A 216 1.11 25.00 18.66
CA PHE A 216 2.58 25.03 18.69
C PHE A 216 3.08 26.28 17.96
N GLN A 217 3.90 27.10 18.63
CA GLN A 217 4.70 28.18 18.03
C GLN A 217 6.15 27.69 17.86
N GLY A 218 6.79 27.95 16.72
CA GLY A 218 8.24 27.78 16.61
C GLY A 218 8.78 27.57 15.19
N TYR A 219 8.59 26.39 14.59
CA TYR A 219 9.19 26.04 13.30
C TYR A 219 8.28 25.10 12.51
N GLN A 220 8.15 25.35 11.21
CA GLN A 220 7.41 24.51 10.26
C GLN A 220 8.39 23.81 9.30
N ALA A 221 7.89 23.01 8.35
CA ALA A 221 8.73 22.56 7.25
C ALA A 221 9.18 23.81 6.45
N THR A 222 10.45 24.14 6.58
CA THR A 222 11.01 25.41 6.11
C THR A 222 11.97 25.17 4.96
N GLU A 223 11.76 25.88 3.86
CA GLU A 223 12.66 25.88 2.70
C GLU A 223 13.67 27.02 2.86
N CYS A 224 14.96 26.73 2.73
CA CYS A 224 15.99 27.76 2.67
C CYS A 224 15.84 28.57 1.38
N GLU A 225 15.48 29.85 1.49
CA GLU A 225 15.41 30.76 0.34
C GLU A 225 16.79 30.85 -0.36
N GLY A 226 16.79 30.81 -1.70
CA GLY A 226 17.98 31.00 -2.54
C GLY A 226 18.44 29.76 -3.31
N PHE A 227 19.51 29.92 -4.11
CA PHE A 227 20.14 28.86 -4.89
C PHE A 227 21.66 28.85 -4.64
N TYR A 228 22.18 27.72 -4.15
CA TYR A 228 23.56 27.61 -3.69
C TYR A 228 24.35 26.53 -4.46
N PRO A 229 25.61 26.77 -4.84
CA PRO A 229 26.46 25.76 -5.46
C PRO A 229 26.88 24.64 -4.49
N GLY A 230 26.95 23.41 -5.01
CA GLY A 230 27.18 22.21 -4.20
C GLY A 230 25.88 21.68 -3.60
N HIS A 231 25.96 20.80 -2.61
CA HIS A 231 24.78 20.27 -1.89
C HIS A 231 24.76 20.78 -0.45
N LEU A 232 23.59 20.67 0.21
CA LEU A 232 23.48 20.88 1.65
C LEU A 232 24.35 19.82 2.36
N GLN A 233 24.95 20.18 3.49
CA GLN A 233 25.89 19.35 4.23
C GLN A 233 25.47 19.21 5.70
N GLY A 234 24.80 20.24 6.23
CA GLY A 234 24.23 20.20 7.58
C GLY A 234 23.26 21.32 7.85
N ILE A 235 22.55 21.18 8.96
CA ILE A 235 21.69 22.22 9.53
C ILE A 235 21.91 22.36 11.03
N ALA A 236 21.75 23.57 11.57
CA ALA A 236 21.65 23.80 13.01
C ALA A 236 20.54 24.82 13.31
N VAL A 237 20.06 24.82 14.54
CA VAL A 237 19.07 25.80 15.03
C VAL A 237 19.54 26.38 16.37
N ASP A 238 19.20 27.64 16.65
CA ASP A 238 19.52 28.29 17.92
C ASP A 238 18.42 28.18 18.99
N GLY A 239 17.26 27.62 18.62
CA GLY A 239 16.08 27.56 19.47
C GLY A 239 15.34 28.90 19.66
N GLN A 240 15.77 29.99 19.01
CA GLN A 240 15.20 31.34 19.13
C GLN A 240 14.46 31.82 17.87
N GLY A 241 14.59 31.10 16.77
CA GLY A 241 13.89 31.34 15.51
C GLY A 241 14.80 31.24 14.30
N HIS A 242 16.11 31.02 14.47
CA HIS A 242 17.04 31.00 13.36
C HIS A 242 17.46 29.58 12.96
N ILE A 243 17.54 29.38 11.64
CA ILE A 243 18.04 28.16 11.03
C ILE A 243 19.34 28.49 10.30
N PHE A 244 20.35 27.66 10.51
CA PHE A 244 21.65 27.77 9.87
C PHE A 244 21.85 26.60 8.92
N TRP A 245 22.21 26.90 7.67
CA TRP A 245 22.34 25.94 6.58
C TRP A 245 23.79 25.96 6.09
N SER A 246 24.48 24.83 6.24
CA SER A 246 25.82 24.64 5.70
C SER A 246 25.71 23.95 4.35
N PHE A 247 26.06 24.67 3.28
CA PHE A 247 26.24 24.11 1.95
C PHE A 247 27.73 23.98 1.66
N THR A 248 28.08 23.15 0.67
CA THR A 248 29.47 22.90 0.27
C THR A 248 30.34 24.17 0.13
N THR A 249 29.75 25.29 -0.30
CA THR A 249 30.46 26.57 -0.53
C THR A 249 29.81 27.79 0.11
N LYS A 250 28.70 27.62 0.84
CA LYS A 250 27.90 28.73 1.39
C LYS A 250 27.45 28.41 2.81
N LEU A 251 27.52 29.39 3.69
CA LEU A 251 26.85 29.35 5.00
C LEU A 251 25.72 30.37 4.98
N VAL A 252 24.51 29.92 5.31
CA VAL A 252 23.28 30.70 5.23
C VAL A 252 22.59 30.71 6.59
N SER A 253 22.09 31.85 7.02
CA SER A 253 21.18 31.99 8.15
C SER A 253 19.83 32.47 7.64
N THR A 254 18.75 31.85 8.10
CA THR A 254 17.37 32.23 7.79
C THR A 254 16.57 32.41 9.07
N ASP A 255 15.43 33.09 8.96
CA ASP A 255 14.39 33.01 9.98
C ASP A 255 13.70 31.63 9.97
N ALA A 256 12.72 31.46 10.86
CA ALA A 256 11.99 30.21 11.04
C ALA A 256 11.13 29.88 9.82
N GLU A 257 10.78 30.87 9.01
CA GLU A 257 10.04 30.77 7.75
C GLU A 257 10.96 30.50 6.54
N GLY A 258 12.28 30.54 6.72
CA GLY A 258 13.26 30.21 5.69
C GLY A 258 13.72 31.40 4.85
N GLN A 259 13.31 32.62 5.22
CA GLN A 259 13.73 33.85 4.57
C GLN A 259 15.17 34.15 4.94
N ILE A 260 15.98 34.53 3.95
CA ILE A 260 17.40 34.81 4.16
C ILE A 260 17.58 35.99 5.12
N LEU A 261 18.31 35.76 6.21
CA LEU A 261 18.86 36.80 7.07
C LEU A 261 20.28 37.16 6.65
N LYS A 262 21.11 36.14 6.37
CA LYS A 262 22.51 36.31 6.00
C LYS A 262 23.02 35.18 5.12
N VAL A 263 23.90 35.51 4.17
CA VAL A 263 24.66 34.55 3.36
C VAL A 263 26.12 34.98 3.31
N ILE A 264 27.05 34.03 3.47
CA ILE A 264 28.48 34.24 3.24
C ILE A 264 29.07 33.16 2.33
N ASP A 265 30.16 33.51 1.64
CA ASP A 265 31.05 32.55 0.99
C ASP A 265 31.95 31.87 2.01
N VAL A 266 32.10 30.56 1.88
CA VAL A 266 32.98 29.76 2.74
C VAL A 266 33.90 28.88 1.88
N PRO A 267 35.05 28.41 2.43
CA PRO A 267 35.88 27.43 1.75
C PRO A 267 35.10 26.20 1.30
N ASN A 268 35.48 25.65 0.15
CA ASN A 268 34.90 24.44 -0.42
C ASN A 268 34.99 23.28 0.59
N HIS A 269 33.90 22.50 0.74
CA HIS A 269 33.70 21.41 1.72
C HIS A 269 33.47 21.88 3.17
N HIS A 270 32.55 22.83 3.37
CA HIS A 270 31.88 22.99 4.65
C HIS A 270 30.91 21.82 4.87
N GLY A 271 31.17 21.01 5.88
CA GLY A 271 30.37 19.85 6.29
C GLY A 271 29.21 20.24 7.21
N ASP A 272 28.80 19.32 8.06
CA ASP A 272 27.78 19.53 9.08
C ASP A 272 28.17 20.62 10.09
N LEU A 273 27.19 21.14 10.81
CA LEU A 273 27.38 22.19 11.81
C LEU A 273 26.51 21.99 13.04
N THR A 274 26.99 22.50 14.18
CA THR A 274 26.23 22.55 15.43
C THR A 274 26.26 23.95 16.05
N TYR A 275 25.18 24.32 16.75
CA TYR A 275 25.05 25.61 17.44
C TYR A 275 25.35 25.44 18.94
N VAL A 276 26.22 26.29 19.50
CA VAL A 276 26.51 26.33 20.93
C VAL A 276 26.74 27.78 21.37
N ASP A 277 25.94 28.26 22.32
CA ASP A 277 26.12 29.56 23.00
C ASP A 277 26.39 30.75 22.05
N GLY A 278 25.56 30.90 21.01
CA GLY A 278 25.67 32.01 20.05
C GLY A 278 26.73 31.81 18.97
N LYS A 279 27.33 30.63 18.88
CA LYS A 279 28.36 30.29 17.89
C LYS A 279 27.96 29.07 17.07
N LEU A 280 28.40 29.05 15.81
CA LEU A 280 28.28 27.91 14.91
C LEU A 280 29.64 27.26 14.77
N TYR A 281 29.69 25.96 15.00
CA TYR A 281 30.87 25.12 14.83
C TYR A 281 30.65 24.24 13.63
N VAL A 282 31.48 24.38 12.59
CA VAL A 282 31.31 23.68 11.31
C VAL A 282 32.49 22.75 11.07
N ALA A 283 32.22 21.48 10.76
CA ALA A 283 33.23 20.54 10.30
C ALA A 283 33.70 20.94 8.90
N VAL A 284 35.01 21.03 8.66
CA VAL A 284 35.55 21.46 7.36
C VAL A 284 36.68 20.54 6.95
N ASN A 285 36.70 20.13 5.69
CA ASN A 285 37.83 19.39 5.12
C ASN A 285 38.40 20.12 3.90
N LEU A 286 39.66 20.53 3.96
CA LEU A 286 40.35 21.23 2.86
C LEU A 286 41.23 20.31 2.00
N GLY A 287 41.36 19.03 2.38
CA GLY A 287 42.19 18.02 1.73
C GLY A 287 41.37 16.98 0.97
N ASP A 288 41.96 15.81 0.70
CA ASP A 288 41.29 14.73 -0.02
C ASP A 288 40.38 13.91 0.91
N PHE A 289 39.08 14.19 0.88
CA PHE A 289 38.08 13.44 1.64
C PHE A 289 38.09 11.95 1.26
N ASN A 290 38.00 11.06 2.25
CA ASN A 290 38.05 9.60 2.09
C ASN A 290 39.31 9.02 1.43
N ASN A 291 40.40 9.78 1.37
CA ASN A 291 41.66 9.25 0.86
C ASN A 291 42.21 8.16 1.81
N PRO A 292 42.39 6.90 1.36
CA PRO A 292 42.88 5.81 2.22
C PRO A 292 44.25 6.07 2.85
N LYS A 293 45.04 7.01 2.28
CA LYS A 293 46.35 7.43 2.81
C LYS A 293 46.25 8.44 3.95
N GLY A 294 45.05 8.91 4.28
CA GLY A 294 44.83 9.90 5.34
C GLY A 294 45.23 11.32 4.93
N ASN A 295 45.11 11.66 3.64
CA ASN A 295 45.46 12.99 3.10
C ASN A 295 44.31 14.02 3.24
N ALA A 296 43.41 13.82 4.21
CA ALA A 296 42.46 14.84 4.57
C ALA A 296 43.16 16.04 5.23
N ASP A 297 42.49 17.17 5.27
CA ASP A 297 42.93 18.34 6.03
C ASP A 297 41.74 18.85 6.83
N SER A 298 41.62 18.35 8.06
CA SER A 298 40.38 18.41 8.86
C SER A 298 40.42 19.54 9.89
N TRP A 299 39.36 20.36 9.89
CA TRP A 299 39.23 21.57 10.70
C TRP A 299 37.84 21.69 11.33
N VAL A 300 37.74 22.51 12.36
CA VAL A 300 36.48 23.09 12.83
C VAL A 300 36.54 24.60 12.76
N TYR A 301 35.60 25.21 12.02
CA TYR A 301 35.49 26.66 11.88
C TYR A 301 34.41 27.17 12.81
N VAL A 302 34.69 28.27 13.51
CA VAL A 302 33.76 28.87 14.47
C VAL A 302 33.29 30.21 13.95
N TYR A 303 31.98 30.36 13.80
CA TYR A 303 31.34 31.60 13.36
C TYR A 303 30.47 32.18 14.46
N GLN A 304 30.34 33.51 14.52
CA GLN A 304 29.32 34.17 15.31
C GLN A 304 27.96 33.95 14.65
N ALA A 305 26.97 33.46 15.39
CA ALA A 305 25.67 33.11 14.81
C ALA A 305 24.91 34.33 14.27
N ASP A 306 25.02 35.48 14.93
CA ASP A 306 24.25 36.69 14.61
C ASP A 306 24.61 37.32 13.25
N ASP A 307 25.87 37.24 12.83
CA ASP A 307 26.37 37.92 11.63
C ASP A 307 27.21 37.04 10.69
N LEU A 308 27.41 35.77 11.06
CA LEU A 308 28.26 34.79 10.39
C LEU A 308 29.73 35.23 10.27
N SER A 309 30.22 36.11 11.14
CA SER A 309 31.65 36.46 11.17
C SER A 309 32.51 35.31 11.69
N LEU A 310 33.61 35.00 10.99
CA LEU A 310 34.54 33.96 11.42
C LEU A 310 35.31 34.40 12.67
N LEU A 311 35.21 33.63 13.75
CA LEU A 311 35.84 33.88 15.04
C LEU A 311 37.14 33.10 15.21
N ALA A 312 37.14 31.82 14.86
CA ALA A 312 38.26 30.92 15.10
C ALA A 312 38.30 29.75 14.11
N LYS A 313 39.47 29.11 14.04
CA LYS A 313 39.70 27.86 13.31
C LYS A 313 40.51 26.93 14.20
N HIS A 314 40.07 25.70 14.35
CA HIS A 314 40.73 24.66 15.13
C HIS A 314 41.13 23.52 14.20
N GLU A 315 42.34 23.01 14.36
CA GLU A 315 42.82 21.82 13.66
C GLU A 315 42.26 20.57 14.36
N VAL A 316 41.73 19.62 13.59
CA VAL A 316 41.21 18.33 14.08
C VAL A 316 41.74 17.18 13.21
N GLN A 317 43.07 17.14 13.07
CA GLN A 317 43.78 16.26 12.12
C GLN A 317 43.69 14.78 12.49
N GLU A 318 43.22 14.45 13.69
CA GLU A 318 42.90 13.10 14.11
C GLU A 318 41.78 12.49 13.25
N VAL A 319 40.91 13.32 12.65
CA VAL A 319 39.90 12.91 11.67
C VAL A 319 40.54 12.71 10.30
N VAL A 320 41.39 11.69 10.20
CA VAL A 320 42.33 11.46 9.08
C VAL A 320 41.68 11.22 7.72
N TYR A 321 40.39 10.89 7.66
CA TYR A 321 39.65 10.65 6.42
C TYR A 321 38.72 11.80 6.02
N GLY A 322 38.79 12.92 6.75
CA GLY A 322 38.03 14.14 6.47
C GLY A 322 36.90 14.33 7.45
N ALA A 323 36.85 15.51 8.08
CA ALA A 323 35.74 15.93 8.91
C ALA A 323 34.48 16.17 8.05
N GLY A 324 33.41 15.45 8.37
CA GLY A 324 32.11 15.51 7.69
C GLY A 324 31.00 15.98 8.62
N GLY A 325 30.93 15.42 9.83
CA GLY A 325 29.89 15.69 10.83
C GLY A 325 30.43 16.28 12.14
N ILE A 326 29.65 17.09 12.85
CA ILE A 326 30.00 17.62 14.17
C ILE A 326 28.78 17.74 15.08
N ALA A 327 28.92 17.37 16.35
CA ALA A 327 27.89 17.57 17.36
C ALA A 327 28.50 17.97 18.70
N HIS A 328 27.67 18.53 19.58
CA HIS A 328 28.07 18.96 20.91
C HIS A 328 27.13 18.42 21.98
N ASN A 329 27.69 17.97 23.10
CA ASN A 329 26.93 17.65 24.30
C ASN A 329 27.76 17.96 25.56
N ALA A 330 27.17 18.66 26.51
CA ALA A 330 27.72 18.88 27.86
C ALA A 330 29.20 19.33 27.87
N GLY A 331 29.60 20.22 26.96
CA GLY A 331 30.96 20.77 26.86
C GLY A 331 31.95 19.89 26.07
N ARG A 332 31.47 18.79 25.48
CA ARG A 332 32.25 17.87 24.64
C ARG A 332 31.82 18.02 23.19
N PHE A 333 32.79 18.19 22.31
CA PHE A 333 32.57 18.16 20.87
C PHE A 333 32.92 16.78 20.33
N ILE A 334 32.14 16.30 19.38
CA ILE A 334 32.50 15.14 18.58
C ILE A 334 32.60 15.53 17.12
N VAL A 335 33.61 15.00 16.44
CA VAL A 335 33.77 15.12 14.99
C VAL A 335 33.77 13.73 14.39
N VAL A 336 32.99 13.56 13.33
CA VAL A 336 32.85 12.33 12.53
C VAL A 336 33.11 12.65 11.07
N GLY A 337 33.22 11.62 10.21
CA GLY A 337 33.45 11.88 8.80
C GLY A 337 33.82 10.64 8.02
N GLY A 338 34.82 10.79 7.15
CA GLY A 338 35.16 9.82 6.13
C GLY A 338 35.40 8.39 6.63
N LEU A 339 34.90 7.42 5.87
CA LEU A 339 35.22 6.00 5.96
C LEU A 339 35.66 5.46 4.58
N PRO A 340 36.95 5.15 4.38
CA PRO A 340 37.43 4.52 3.15
C PRO A 340 36.89 3.10 2.96
N ASP A 341 36.77 2.68 1.70
CA ASP A 341 36.34 1.33 1.32
C ASP A 341 37.20 0.24 2.00
N GLY A 342 36.54 -0.82 2.47
CA GLY A 342 37.19 -1.94 3.17
C GLY A 342 37.31 -1.77 4.69
N THR A 343 36.66 -0.75 5.26
CA THR A 343 36.53 -0.56 6.71
C THR A 343 35.07 -0.79 7.13
N ASP A 344 34.86 -1.59 8.18
CA ASP A 344 33.53 -2.03 8.64
C ASP A 344 33.04 -1.33 9.92
N GLU A 345 33.73 -0.29 10.40
CA GLU A 345 33.37 0.45 11.60
C GLU A 345 33.67 1.95 11.44
N ASN A 346 32.77 2.80 11.92
CA ASN A 346 32.98 4.25 11.93
C ASN A 346 33.72 4.70 13.20
N TYR A 347 34.30 5.89 13.14
CA TYR A 347 35.04 6.48 14.25
C TYR A 347 34.45 7.83 14.65
N VAL A 348 34.39 8.06 15.96
CA VAL A 348 34.04 9.35 16.56
C VAL A 348 35.26 9.90 17.27
N TYR A 349 35.62 11.15 16.99
CA TYR A 349 36.76 11.83 17.59
C TYR A 349 36.24 12.88 18.56
N GLU A 350 36.59 12.72 19.83
CA GLU A 350 36.10 13.58 20.91
C GLU A 350 37.12 14.66 21.26
N TYR A 351 36.62 15.88 21.46
CA TYR A 351 37.39 17.06 21.83
C TYR A 351 36.73 17.79 23.01
N ASP A 352 37.53 18.54 23.76
CA ASP A 352 37.03 19.48 24.77
C ASP A 352 36.59 20.82 24.12
N GLY A 353 36.13 21.77 24.94
CA GLY A 353 35.66 23.08 24.47
C GLY A 353 36.72 23.96 23.79
N ASP A 354 38.01 23.65 23.95
CA ASP A 354 39.12 24.33 23.29
C ASP A 354 39.61 23.55 22.03
N PHE A 355 38.90 22.48 21.66
CA PHE A 355 39.26 21.53 20.61
C PHE A 355 40.56 20.77 20.86
N ASN A 356 40.92 20.50 22.12
CA ASN A 356 41.99 19.53 22.40
C ASN A 356 41.43 18.11 22.28
N PHE A 357 42.08 17.28 21.47
CA PHE A 357 41.70 15.89 21.28
C PHE A 357 41.77 15.10 22.59
N GLN A 358 40.67 14.40 22.91
CA GLN A 358 40.55 13.59 24.11
C GLN A 358 40.73 12.10 23.80
N ARG A 359 39.91 11.58 22.87
CA ARG A 359 39.91 10.15 22.52
C ARG A 359 39.17 9.87 21.21
N ARG A 360 39.51 8.74 20.60
CA ARG A 360 38.76 8.13 19.48
C ARG A 360 37.88 7.01 20.00
N HIS A 361 36.64 6.96 19.55
CA HIS A 361 35.68 5.89 19.81
C HIS A 361 35.39 5.12 18.53
N VAL A 362 34.98 3.87 18.70
CA VAL A 362 34.53 3.00 17.61
C VAL A 362 33.01 2.91 17.70
N VAL A 363 32.35 3.15 16.58
CA VAL A 363 30.92 2.91 16.40
C VAL A 363 30.78 1.61 15.60
N PRO A 364 30.20 0.54 16.18
CA PRO A 364 30.01 -0.75 15.50
C PRO A 364 28.86 -0.67 14.48
N SER A 365 28.98 0.25 13.53
CA SER A 365 27.97 0.59 12.53
C SER A 365 27.97 -0.36 11.34
N GLY A 366 28.92 -1.27 11.18
CA GLY A 366 29.17 -1.87 9.87
C GLY A 366 29.70 -0.82 8.89
N HIS A 367 29.98 -1.25 7.66
CA HIS A 367 30.37 -0.34 6.60
C HIS A 367 29.26 0.66 6.26
N THR A 368 29.62 1.95 6.19
CA THR A 368 28.75 3.03 5.69
C THR A 368 29.42 3.69 4.50
N TYR A 369 28.68 3.90 3.42
CA TYR A 369 29.24 4.52 2.22
C TYR A 369 29.72 5.94 2.55
N LEU A 370 31.00 6.22 2.28
CA LEU A 370 31.68 7.48 2.58
C LEU A 370 31.77 7.91 4.06
N GLY A 371 31.27 7.11 5.01
CA GLY A 371 31.30 7.42 6.45
C GLY A 371 30.09 8.21 6.96
N ILE A 372 30.08 8.53 8.26
CA ILE A 372 29.04 9.35 8.91
C ILE A 372 29.22 10.82 8.52
N GLN A 373 28.15 11.48 8.10
CA GLN A 373 28.19 12.82 7.52
C GLN A 373 27.54 13.88 8.39
N SER A 374 26.54 13.49 9.18
CA SER A 374 25.88 14.38 10.12
C SER A 374 25.80 13.75 11.49
N ALA A 375 25.85 14.57 12.53
CA ALA A 375 25.76 14.13 13.90
C ALA A 375 24.90 15.08 14.72
N GLU A 376 24.09 14.54 15.62
CA GLU A 376 23.39 15.36 16.63
C GLU A 376 23.26 14.58 17.94
N TYR A 377 23.28 15.29 19.05
CA TYR A 377 22.95 14.73 20.37
C TYR A 377 21.57 15.18 20.80
N ALA A 378 20.67 14.24 21.05
CA ALA A 378 19.32 14.53 21.53
C ALA A 378 18.78 13.38 22.37
N ASP A 379 18.03 13.73 23.41
CA ASP A 379 17.37 12.78 24.33
C ASP A 379 18.31 11.69 24.87
N GLY A 380 19.56 12.04 25.17
CA GLY A 380 20.54 11.09 25.74
C GLY A 380 21.20 10.16 24.72
N LEU A 381 20.95 10.38 23.42
CA LEU A 381 21.41 9.52 22.34
C LEU A 381 22.19 10.32 21.28
N TRP A 382 23.14 9.64 20.64
CA TRP A 382 23.81 10.14 19.45
C TRP A 382 23.11 9.66 18.19
N TRP A 383 22.90 10.58 17.27
CA TRP A 383 22.22 10.35 16.00
C TRP A 383 23.21 10.61 14.88
N PHE A 384 23.37 9.63 13.98
CA PHE A 384 24.37 9.65 12.93
C PHE A 384 23.73 9.43 11.55
N GLY A 385 23.82 10.42 10.67
CA GLY A 385 23.36 10.32 9.29
C GLY A 385 24.45 9.77 8.36
N CYS A 386 24.13 8.70 7.64
CA CYS A 386 25.09 8.00 6.77
C CYS A 386 24.65 8.05 5.30
N TYR A 387 25.59 8.29 4.38
CA TYR A 387 25.33 8.12 2.94
C TYR A 387 25.17 6.62 2.59
N GLY A 388 24.45 6.33 1.49
CA GLY A 388 24.44 5.00 0.86
C GLY A 388 23.07 4.47 0.48
N LYS A 389 23.05 3.21 0.00
CA LYS A 389 21.83 2.41 -0.20
C LYS A 389 22.01 1.06 0.51
N PRO A 390 21.18 0.73 1.52
CA PRO A 390 20.10 1.55 2.07
C PRO A 390 20.62 2.83 2.76
N GLN A 391 19.84 3.91 2.73
CA GLN A 391 20.10 5.13 3.50
C GLN A 391 19.83 4.80 4.97
N GLN A 392 20.79 5.06 5.87
CA GLN A 392 20.67 4.67 7.27
C GLN A 392 20.91 5.85 8.21
N LEU A 393 20.01 5.98 9.19
CA LEU A 393 20.20 6.76 10.40
C LEU A 393 20.58 5.79 11.52
N VAL A 394 21.80 5.94 12.05
CA VAL A 394 22.33 5.08 13.12
C VAL A 394 22.16 5.80 14.46
N ILE A 395 21.63 5.09 15.45
CA ILE A 395 21.51 5.59 16.83
C ILE A 395 22.54 4.88 17.69
N ALA A 396 23.23 5.64 18.53
CA ALA A 396 24.12 5.11 19.54
C ALA A 396 23.84 5.68 20.93
N ASP A 397 24.11 4.89 21.96
CA ASP A 397 24.14 5.34 23.35
C ASP A 397 25.34 6.26 23.61
N GLU A 398 25.44 6.84 24.82
CA GLU A 398 26.55 7.74 25.20
C GLU A 398 27.95 7.11 25.11
N ALA A 399 28.03 5.77 25.09
CA ALA A 399 29.27 5.01 24.94
C ALA A 399 29.55 4.65 23.46
N PHE A 400 28.75 5.16 22.53
CA PHE A 400 28.81 4.88 21.09
C PHE A 400 28.45 3.44 20.70
N GLY A 401 27.78 2.70 21.58
CA GLY A 401 27.16 1.42 21.27
C GLY A 401 25.92 1.62 20.41
N VAL A 402 25.85 0.98 19.24
CA VAL A 402 24.70 1.10 18.34
C VAL A 402 23.47 0.46 18.98
N THR A 403 22.42 1.27 19.19
CA THR A 403 21.15 0.86 19.83
C THR A 403 20.01 0.71 18.82
N GLY A 404 20.13 1.31 17.63
CA GLY A 404 19.08 1.27 16.62
C GLY A 404 19.52 1.73 15.24
N ARG A 405 18.71 1.41 14.23
CA ARG A 405 18.85 1.85 12.85
C ARG A 405 17.50 2.14 12.24
N TYR A 406 17.43 3.20 11.43
CA TYR A 406 16.24 3.57 10.66
C TYR A 406 16.59 3.73 9.20
N ASP A 407 15.70 3.28 8.32
CA ASP A 407 15.77 3.52 6.87
C ASP A 407 15.31 4.95 6.57
N PHE A 408 16.10 5.93 7.00
CA PHE A 408 15.83 7.35 6.86
C PHE A 408 17.13 8.12 6.54
N ASP A 409 17.07 8.98 5.53
CA ASP A 409 18.23 9.77 5.09
C ASP A 409 18.31 11.08 5.87
N CYS A 410 19.27 11.15 6.79
CA CYS A 410 19.66 12.40 7.45
C CYS A 410 21.09 12.82 7.10
N SER A 411 21.69 12.26 6.05
CA SER A 411 23.11 12.52 5.72
C SER A 411 23.41 13.98 5.37
N TYR A 412 22.37 14.81 5.16
CA TYR A 412 22.47 16.24 4.84
C TYR A 412 22.20 17.18 6.02
N GLY A 413 22.05 16.64 7.24
CA GLY A 413 21.94 17.42 8.47
C GLY A 413 20.92 16.85 9.47
N ILE A 414 21.24 16.98 10.77
CA ILE A 414 20.38 16.63 11.90
C ILE A 414 20.42 17.78 12.90
N ALA A 415 19.28 18.25 13.40
CA ALA A 415 19.22 19.28 14.44
C ALA A 415 18.12 19.01 15.46
N SER A 416 18.37 19.22 16.75
CA SER A 416 17.36 19.09 17.80
C SER A 416 16.55 20.39 18.01
N ILE A 417 15.25 20.26 18.24
CA ILE A 417 14.32 21.36 18.58
C ILE A 417 13.73 21.07 19.97
N ALA A 418 13.79 22.05 20.87
CA ALA A 418 13.29 21.93 22.24
C ALA A 418 11.74 21.89 22.31
N PRO A 419 11.14 21.18 23.28
CA PRO A 419 9.69 21.20 23.51
C PRO A 419 9.23 22.47 24.23
N GLY A 420 8.10 23.06 23.82
CA GLY A 420 7.42 24.14 24.53
C GLY A 420 6.67 23.63 25.78
N SER A 421 6.68 24.40 26.87
CA SER A 421 6.01 24.03 28.14
C SER A 421 4.54 24.45 28.16
N LEU A 422 3.64 23.50 28.43
CA LEU A 422 2.31 23.76 29.00
C LEU A 422 2.04 22.72 30.10
N ASP A 423 1.88 23.24 31.32
CA ASP A 423 1.21 22.67 32.48
C ASP A 423 1.48 21.21 32.87
N GLY A 424 2.57 21.01 33.61
CA GLY A 424 2.54 20.24 34.87
C GLY A 424 2.40 18.71 34.83
N THR A 425 2.12 18.07 33.69
CA THR A 425 2.15 16.60 33.55
C THR A 425 3.10 16.21 32.43
N SER A 426 4.24 15.65 32.82
CA SER A 426 5.47 15.53 32.05
C SER A 426 5.56 14.28 31.16
N ILE A 427 5.66 14.48 29.84
CA ILE A 427 6.62 13.79 28.97
C ILE A 427 7.34 14.87 28.15
N LYS A 428 8.63 15.06 28.41
CA LYS A 428 9.52 15.97 27.67
C LYS A 428 10.11 15.18 26.49
N ALA A 429 9.63 15.38 25.27
CA ALA A 429 10.29 14.83 24.07
C ALA A 429 10.96 15.98 23.31
N GLN A 430 12.29 15.94 23.13
CA GLN A 430 12.95 16.79 22.12
C GLN A 430 12.59 16.23 20.74
N ARG A 431 12.46 17.10 19.73
CA ARG A 431 12.15 16.69 18.36
C ARG A 431 13.41 16.85 17.51
N LEU A 432 13.83 15.80 16.81
CA LEU A 432 14.95 15.87 15.87
C LEU A 432 14.44 16.26 14.49
N VAL A 433 15.15 17.12 13.79
CA VAL A 433 14.91 17.42 12.38
C VAL A 433 16.01 16.76 11.55
N GLY A 434 15.63 15.99 10.54
CA GLY A 434 16.56 15.47 9.52
C GLY A 434 16.25 16.01 8.13
N VAL A 435 17.27 16.21 7.30
CA VAL A 435 17.12 16.54 5.87
C VAL A 435 17.54 15.36 5.01
N GLY A 436 16.62 14.83 4.19
CA GLY A 436 16.85 13.69 3.29
C GLY A 436 16.55 14.00 1.82
N LEU A 437 17.35 13.47 0.90
CA LEU A 437 17.11 13.62 -0.55
C LEU A 437 16.16 12.53 -1.08
N GLY A 438 14.99 12.96 -1.56
CA GLY A 438 14.16 12.13 -2.44
C GLY A 438 14.86 11.87 -3.78
N ALA A 439 15.05 10.61 -4.13
CA ALA A 439 15.77 10.19 -5.34
C ALA A 439 15.05 10.63 -6.63
N ARG A 440 15.38 11.81 -7.18
CA ARG A 440 15.34 12.19 -8.62
C ARG A 440 15.77 13.66 -8.80
N ALA A 441 17.07 13.96 -8.82
CA ALA A 441 17.55 15.28 -9.25
C ALA A 441 19.05 15.34 -9.59
N LEU A 442 19.47 14.73 -10.71
CA LEU A 442 20.62 15.26 -11.45
C LEU A 442 20.03 16.25 -12.47
N ARG A 443 20.05 17.56 -12.14
CA ARG A 443 19.85 18.77 -13.00
C ARG A 443 18.73 19.79 -12.65
N ARG A 444 18.08 19.81 -11.47
CA ARG A 444 17.23 20.94 -10.94
C ARG A 444 17.14 20.85 -9.37
N PRO A 445 16.70 21.89 -8.63
CA PRO A 445 17.32 22.39 -7.39
C PRO A 445 17.16 21.49 -6.16
N ILE A 446 18.07 21.69 -5.20
CA ILE A 446 18.12 20.99 -3.91
C ILE A 446 16.89 21.36 -3.09
N LEU A 447 15.95 20.44 -2.96
CA LEU A 447 14.94 20.47 -1.90
C LEU A 447 15.64 20.13 -0.58
N ALA A 448 15.98 21.15 0.21
CA ALA A 448 16.34 20.97 1.61
C ALA A 448 15.07 21.12 2.44
N GLY A 449 14.39 20.01 2.74
CA GLY A 449 13.20 19.98 3.58
C GLY A 449 13.56 19.53 5.00
N ILE A 450 13.20 20.34 5.99
CA ILE A 450 13.21 20.01 7.43
C ILE A 450 12.08 18.99 7.69
N ILE A 451 12.42 17.73 8.00
CA ILE A 451 11.47 16.70 8.45
C ILE A 451 11.62 16.53 9.96
N ALA A 452 10.58 16.88 10.74
CA ALA A 452 10.56 16.67 12.19
C ALA A 452 10.22 15.21 12.54
N LEU A 453 11.12 14.54 13.28
CA LEU A 453 10.93 13.28 13.95
C LEU A 453 10.28 13.53 15.32
N ASN A 454 9.10 12.96 15.55
CA ASN A 454 8.55 12.75 16.89
C ASN A 454 9.01 11.38 17.36
N TYR A 455 9.86 11.31 18.39
CA TYR A 455 10.23 10.06 19.05
C TYR A 455 9.54 9.98 20.42
N SER A 456 8.85 8.88 20.73
CA SER A 456 8.35 8.57 22.08
C SER A 456 8.76 7.16 22.47
N HIS A 457 9.22 6.99 23.71
CA HIS A 457 9.57 5.69 24.28
C HIS A 457 8.36 5.09 25.01
N ASP A 458 7.34 4.65 24.26
CA ASP A 458 6.34 3.62 24.63
C ASP A 458 5.43 3.31 23.40
N PRO A 459 5.05 2.05 23.10
CA PRO A 459 4.48 1.62 21.81
C PRO A 459 3.01 1.97 21.55
N GLU A 460 2.36 2.77 22.39
CA GLU A 460 0.92 2.99 22.31
C GLU A 460 0.56 4.48 22.10
N GLN A 461 -0.08 4.73 20.96
CA GLN A 461 -0.96 5.86 20.64
C GLN A 461 -0.34 7.20 20.20
N ARG A 462 -0.22 7.30 18.87
CA ARG A 462 -0.70 8.34 17.94
C ARG A 462 -1.03 9.77 18.43
N GLU A 463 -0.51 10.71 17.62
CA GLU A 463 -1.12 11.95 17.10
C GLU A 463 -1.26 13.20 18.01
N ASN A 464 -0.43 14.24 17.78
CA ASN A 464 -0.78 15.39 16.92
C ASN A 464 0.19 16.59 17.04
N VAL A 465 0.63 17.10 15.89
CA VAL A 465 1.05 18.50 15.63
C VAL A 465 0.28 18.93 14.39
N VAL A 466 -0.18 20.18 14.35
CA VAL A 466 -0.77 20.78 13.14
C VAL A 466 0.21 21.79 12.52
N PRO A 467 0.78 21.49 11.33
CA PRO A 467 1.28 22.45 10.35
C PRO A 467 0.15 23.02 9.47
N ARG A 468 0.43 24.08 8.69
CA ARG A 468 -0.48 24.52 7.61
C ARG A 468 -0.42 23.52 6.44
N LYS A 469 -1.58 23.31 5.85
CA LYS A 469 -2.05 22.02 5.32
C LYS A 469 -1.44 21.65 3.95
N THR A 470 -0.19 21.20 3.90
CA THR A 470 0.36 20.39 2.78
C THR A 470 -0.12 18.94 2.86
N HIS A 471 -0.49 18.52 4.06
CA HIS A 471 -1.33 17.37 4.29
C HIS A 471 -2.74 17.64 3.72
N ILE A 472 -3.35 16.59 3.20
CA ILE A 472 -4.72 16.64 2.73
C ILE A 472 -5.73 16.71 3.89
N ASP A 473 -5.31 16.80 5.16
CA ASP A 473 -6.24 16.82 6.32
C ASP A 473 -7.24 17.97 6.31
N ALA A 474 -7.04 19.04 5.53
CA ALA A 474 -8.12 19.98 5.26
C ALA A 474 -9.25 19.26 4.53
N ILE A 475 -8.89 18.66 3.40
CA ILE A 475 -9.79 17.89 2.57
C ILE A 475 -10.34 16.70 3.35
N LEU A 476 -9.52 15.97 4.12
CA LEU A 476 -9.99 14.80 4.86
C LEU A 476 -10.93 15.16 6.03
N ARG A 477 -10.72 16.31 6.69
CA ARG A 477 -11.64 16.83 7.72
C ARG A 477 -12.93 17.36 7.12
N ASP A 478 -12.82 18.14 6.05
CA ASP A 478 -13.96 18.79 5.41
C ASP A 478 -14.77 17.81 4.54
N TRP A 479 -14.17 16.66 4.20
CA TRP A 479 -14.74 15.62 3.37
C TRP A 479 -14.46 14.24 3.99
N PRO A 480 -15.25 13.82 5.01
CA PRO A 480 -15.06 12.54 5.69
C PRO A 480 -15.21 11.38 4.71
N TYR A 481 -14.46 10.32 4.95
CA TYR A 481 -14.61 9.08 4.21
C TYR A 481 -15.84 8.32 4.73
N GLU A 482 -16.69 7.86 3.80
CA GLU A 482 -17.85 7.04 4.11
C GLU A 482 -17.59 5.62 3.61
N PRO A 483 -17.34 4.66 4.52
CA PRO A 483 -17.14 3.27 4.13
C PRO A 483 -18.34 2.74 3.32
N GLY A 484 -18.04 2.08 2.20
CA GLY A 484 -19.06 1.50 1.32
C GLY A 484 -19.66 2.46 0.29
N THR A 485 -19.42 3.77 0.39
CA THR A 485 -19.94 4.77 -0.55
C THR A 485 -18.81 5.35 -1.42
N VAL A 486 -19.05 5.48 -2.72
CA VAL A 486 -18.15 6.23 -3.61
C VAL A 486 -18.44 7.72 -3.43
N SER A 487 -17.55 8.42 -2.75
CA SER A 487 -17.65 9.87 -2.57
C SER A 487 -16.73 10.57 -3.58
N ALA A 488 -17.33 11.35 -4.48
CA ALA A 488 -16.63 12.09 -5.53
C ALA A 488 -17.13 13.54 -5.63
N ARG A 489 -16.29 14.44 -6.14
CA ARG A 489 -16.63 15.85 -6.36
C ARG A 489 -15.86 16.46 -7.53
N LEU A 490 -16.41 17.51 -8.13
CA LEU A 490 -15.70 18.38 -9.06
C LEU A 490 -15.08 19.57 -8.31
N VAL A 491 -13.81 19.87 -8.61
CA VAL A 491 -13.07 20.96 -7.99
C VAL A 491 -12.37 21.79 -9.06
N ARG A 492 -12.43 23.11 -8.91
CA ARG A 492 -11.58 24.02 -9.68
C ARG A 492 -10.17 24.01 -9.10
N ALA A 493 -9.21 23.42 -9.81
CA ALA A 493 -7.81 23.44 -9.45
C ALA A 493 -7.23 24.88 -9.50
N ARG A 494 -6.10 25.09 -8.83
CA ARG A 494 -5.47 26.44 -8.70
C ARG A 494 -5.04 27.03 -10.04
N ASP A 495 -4.73 26.17 -11.00
CA ASP A 495 -4.38 26.55 -12.38
C ASP A 495 -5.61 26.83 -13.25
N GLY A 496 -6.82 26.77 -12.67
CA GLY A 496 -8.05 27.00 -13.40
C GLY A 496 -8.44 25.84 -14.32
N ARG A 497 -8.08 24.60 -14.00
CA ARG A 497 -8.70 23.42 -14.62
C ARG A 497 -9.78 22.85 -13.71
N ASP A 498 -10.79 22.22 -14.30
CA ASP A 498 -11.75 21.43 -13.52
C ASP A 498 -11.19 20.01 -13.40
N VAL A 499 -11.19 19.48 -12.18
CA VAL A 499 -10.69 18.14 -11.88
C VAL A 499 -11.71 17.37 -11.06
N VAL A 500 -11.72 16.05 -11.23
CA VAL A 500 -12.49 15.14 -10.39
C VAL A 500 -11.64 14.76 -9.20
N GLN A 501 -12.21 14.79 -8.00
CA GLN A 501 -11.61 14.21 -6.82
C GLN A 501 -12.47 13.06 -6.32
N MET A 502 -11.84 11.98 -5.86
CA MET A 502 -12.45 10.82 -5.20
C MET A 502 -11.90 10.72 -3.78
N ARG A 503 -12.77 10.55 -2.80
CA ARG A 503 -12.36 10.26 -1.43
C ARG A 503 -12.08 8.75 -1.28
N ILE A 504 -10.88 8.42 -0.79
CA ILE A 504 -10.48 7.06 -0.41
C ILE A 504 -10.13 7.07 1.08
N GLU A 505 -10.16 5.96 1.80
CA GLU A 505 -10.06 5.93 3.28
C GLU A 505 -9.01 6.89 3.89
N MET A 506 -7.76 6.77 3.46
CA MET A 506 -6.66 7.60 3.95
C MET A 506 -6.25 8.73 2.99
N GLY A 507 -7.06 9.04 1.97
CA GLY A 507 -6.66 10.07 1.01
C GLY A 507 -7.68 10.57 0.02
N VAL A 508 -7.15 11.21 -1.02
CA VAL A 508 -7.92 11.72 -2.16
C VAL A 508 -7.18 11.34 -3.43
N VAL A 509 -7.90 10.79 -4.40
CA VAL A 509 -7.41 10.62 -5.77
C VAL A 509 -7.92 11.80 -6.59
N GLN A 510 -7.04 12.51 -7.28
CA GLN A 510 -7.42 13.59 -8.19
C GLN A 510 -7.18 13.15 -9.64
N MET A 511 -8.14 13.42 -10.52
CA MET A 511 -8.12 12.99 -11.92
C MET A 511 -8.60 14.10 -12.85
N GLU A 512 -8.05 14.13 -14.06
CA GLU A 512 -8.51 14.99 -15.15
C GLU A 512 -9.91 14.57 -15.63
N MET A 513 -10.73 15.54 -16.04
CA MET A 513 -12.06 15.24 -16.55
C MET A 513 -12.06 14.57 -17.93
N ASP A 514 -11.06 14.89 -18.75
CA ASP A 514 -10.93 14.46 -20.15
C ASP A 514 -9.53 13.88 -20.40
N GLY A 515 -9.37 13.09 -21.46
CA GLY A 515 -8.11 12.38 -21.77
C GLY A 515 -7.73 11.36 -20.70
N ARG A 516 -6.43 11.07 -20.57
CA ARG A 516 -5.91 10.15 -19.54
C ARG A 516 -6.13 10.73 -18.13
N PRO A 517 -6.69 9.96 -17.17
CA PRO A 517 -7.05 10.49 -15.85
C PRO A 517 -5.92 11.12 -15.03
N ASP A 518 -4.66 10.75 -15.25
CA ASP A 518 -3.51 11.36 -14.58
C ASP A 518 -2.95 12.61 -15.27
N GLY A 519 -3.52 13.01 -16.41
CA GLY A 519 -3.09 14.15 -17.22
C GLY A 519 -1.81 13.92 -18.04
N SER A 520 -1.24 12.71 -18.02
CA SER A 520 -0.07 12.37 -18.82
C SER A 520 -0.44 12.13 -20.30
N HIS A 521 0.52 12.35 -21.20
CA HIS A 521 0.37 12.14 -22.66
C HIS A 521 1.46 11.17 -23.15
N PRO A 522 1.23 9.85 -23.09
CA PRO A 522 2.24 8.84 -23.39
C PRO A 522 2.71 8.95 -24.84
N GLU A 523 4.01 9.21 -25.04
CA GLU A 523 4.60 9.42 -26.37
C GLU A 523 3.84 10.46 -27.24
N GLY A 524 3.18 11.43 -26.59
CA GLY A 524 2.40 12.48 -27.25
C GLY A 524 0.98 12.10 -27.64
N CYS A 525 0.51 10.88 -27.33
CA CYS A 525 -0.87 10.44 -27.53
C CYS A 525 -1.78 10.84 -26.35
N GLU A 526 -3.10 10.95 -26.58
CA GLU A 526 -4.07 11.28 -25.51
C GLU A 526 -4.24 10.15 -24.49
N THR A 527 -4.15 8.89 -24.94
CA THR A 527 -4.24 7.70 -24.10
C THR A 527 -3.12 6.71 -24.42
N TYR A 528 -2.89 5.74 -23.53
CA TYR A 528 -1.93 4.68 -23.82
C TYR A 528 -2.44 3.73 -24.91
N LEU A 529 -3.75 3.45 -24.93
CA LEU A 529 -4.39 2.75 -26.03
C LEU A 529 -4.09 3.39 -27.39
N ASP A 530 -4.20 4.72 -27.52
CA ASP A 530 -3.90 5.42 -28.78
C ASP A 530 -2.44 5.22 -29.22
N HIS A 531 -1.52 5.26 -28.25
CA HIS A 531 -0.11 4.96 -28.51
C HIS A 531 0.08 3.52 -29.00
N LEU A 532 -0.55 2.55 -28.35
CA LEU A 532 -0.47 1.13 -28.75
C LEU A 532 -1.08 0.87 -30.13
N ILE A 533 -2.20 1.51 -30.46
CA ILE A 533 -2.82 1.44 -31.79
C ILE A 533 -1.87 2.03 -32.83
N SER A 534 -1.26 3.18 -32.57
CA SER A 534 -0.25 3.78 -33.45
C SER A 534 0.93 2.83 -33.69
N MET A 535 1.46 2.21 -32.64
CA MET A 535 2.52 1.21 -32.75
C MET A 535 2.11 -0.01 -33.57
N ALA A 536 0.91 -0.54 -33.36
CA ALA A 536 0.39 -1.70 -34.08
C ALA A 536 0.24 -1.40 -35.58
N ILE A 537 -0.24 -0.21 -35.95
CA ILE A 537 -0.33 0.24 -37.34
C ILE A 537 1.06 0.28 -38.00
N HIS A 538 2.08 0.76 -37.28
CA HIS A 538 3.44 0.86 -37.81
C HIS A 538 4.18 -0.48 -37.90
N ARG A 539 3.94 -1.40 -36.95
CA ARG A 539 4.64 -2.69 -36.84
C ARG A 539 3.91 -3.85 -37.53
N GLY A 540 2.65 -3.68 -37.89
CA GLY A 540 1.85 -4.68 -38.61
C GLY A 540 1.32 -5.81 -37.72
N GLU A 541 0.86 -6.90 -38.35
CA GLU A 541 0.12 -7.99 -37.69
C GLU A 541 0.91 -8.73 -36.59
N HIS A 542 2.24 -8.65 -36.61
CA HIS A 542 3.13 -9.30 -35.63
C HIS A 542 3.40 -8.46 -34.37
N PHE A 543 2.67 -7.37 -34.15
CA PHE A 543 2.81 -6.58 -32.94
C PHE A 543 2.28 -7.35 -31.72
N GLU A 544 3.17 -7.66 -30.79
CA GLU A 544 2.87 -8.21 -29.47
C GLU A 544 3.29 -7.22 -28.37
N LEU A 545 2.53 -7.20 -27.28
CA LEU A 545 2.82 -6.37 -26.11
C LEU A 545 4.06 -6.87 -25.36
N THR A 546 4.91 -5.94 -24.94
CA THR A 546 6.03 -6.19 -24.03
C THR A 546 5.60 -6.10 -22.56
N GLU A 547 6.39 -6.62 -21.63
CA GLU A 547 6.11 -6.56 -20.18
C GLU A 547 5.93 -5.13 -19.66
N GLU A 548 6.76 -4.18 -20.11
CA GLU A 548 6.63 -2.76 -19.77
C GLU A 548 5.30 -2.19 -20.30
N GLN A 549 4.89 -2.59 -21.50
CA GLN A 549 3.61 -2.16 -22.06
C GLN A 549 2.43 -2.76 -21.31
N CYS A 550 2.52 -4.02 -20.87
CA CYS A 550 1.51 -4.63 -20.00
C CYS A 550 1.35 -3.85 -18.69
N ALA A 551 2.45 -3.43 -18.04
CA ALA A 551 2.38 -2.66 -16.80
C ALA A 551 1.69 -1.28 -16.98
N GLU A 552 1.90 -0.61 -18.12
CA GLU A 552 1.21 0.64 -18.43
C GLU A 552 -0.27 0.46 -18.80
N VAL A 553 -0.61 -0.67 -19.43
CA VAL A 553 -2.01 -1.07 -19.63
C VAL A 553 -2.72 -1.29 -18.29
N ASP A 554 -2.10 -2.02 -17.35
CA ASP A 554 -2.64 -2.24 -16.00
C ASP A 554 -2.91 -0.89 -15.28
N ARG A 555 -1.97 0.06 -15.45
CA ARG A 555 -2.10 1.42 -14.89
C ARG A 555 -3.29 2.17 -15.50
N GLU A 556 -3.43 2.16 -16.82
CA GLU A 556 -4.52 2.85 -17.52
C GLU A 556 -5.89 2.24 -17.16
N PHE A 557 -6.00 0.91 -17.04
CA PHE A 557 -7.24 0.26 -16.57
C PHE A 557 -7.70 0.79 -15.21
N MET A 558 -6.79 0.87 -14.24
CA MET A 558 -7.13 1.35 -12.90
C MET A 558 -7.50 2.84 -12.89
N GLN A 559 -6.82 3.66 -13.69
CA GLN A 559 -7.12 5.08 -13.83
C GLN A 559 -8.55 5.31 -14.34
N TYR A 560 -8.94 4.64 -15.43
CA TYR A 560 -10.29 4.76 -15.99
C TYR A 560 -11.36 4.12 -15.11
N TYR A 561 -11.03 3.06 -14.36
CA TYR A 561 -11.92 2.51 -13.34
C TYR A 561 -12.27 3.55 -12.27
N HIS A 562 -11.26 4.20 -11.68
CA HIS A 562 -11.47 5.19 -10.62
C HIS A 562 -12.28 6.40 -11.10
N ARG A 563 -12.03 6.87 -12.32
CA ARG A 563 -12.77 8.01 -12.88
C ARG A 563 -14.22 7.63 -13.23
N ARG A 564 -14.45 6.45 -13.82
CA ARG A 564 -15.80 5.96 -14.14
C ARG A 564 -16.72 5.86 -12.93
N ILE A 565 -16.24 5.30 -11.81
CA ILE A 565 -17.06 5.20 -10.59
C ILE A 565 -17.38 6.57 -10.00
N CYS A 566 -16.48 7.55 -10.16
CA CYS A 566 -16.76 8.94 -9.78
C CYS A 566 -17.87 9.54 -10.66
N TRP A 567 -17.85 9.29 -11.96
CA TRP A 567 -18.88 9.75 -12.87
C TRP A 567 -20.25 9.17 -12.56
N LEU A 568 -20.33 7.88 -12.23
CA LEU A 568 -21.58 7.26 -11.78
C LEU A 568 -22.08 7.92 -10.48
N ALA A 569 -21.21 8.16 -9.50
CA ALA A 569 -21.58 8.83 -8.25
C ALA A 569 -22.00 10.29 -8.46
N LEU A 570 -21.38 11.00 -9.40
CA LEU A 570 -21.69 12.38 -9.78
C LEU A 570 -22.87 12.50 -10.75
N ARG A 571 -23.46 11.37 -11.18
CA ARG A 571 -24.53 11.29 -12.18
C ARG A 571 -24.15 11.87 -13.55
N ASP A 572 -22.85 11.94 -13.86
CA ASP A 572 -22.38 12.25 -15.21
C ASP A 572 -22.30 10.96 -16.03
N PHE A 573 -23.47 10.44 -16.38
CA PHE A 573 -23.59 9.12 -16.99
C PHE A 573 -22.96 9.04 -18.37
N LYS A 574 -22.96 10.14 -19.14
CA LYS A 574 -22.31 10.20 -20.46
C LYS A 574 -20.80 10.01 -20.35
N ARG A 575 -20.14 10.67 -19.38
CA ARG A 575 -18.71 10.45 -19.13
C ARG A 575 -18.41 9.06 -18.56
N ALA A 576 -19.29 8.51 -17.71
CA ALA A 576 -19.16 7.14 -17.21
C ALA A 576 -19.17 6.11 -18.36
N VAL A 577 -20.08 6.27 -19.33
CA VAL A 577 -20.14 5.42 -20.53
C VAL A 577 -18.87 5.56 -21.36
N LYS A 578 -18.38 6.79 -21.59
CA LYS A 578 -17.12 7.04 -22.33
C LYS A 578 -15.92 6.33 -21.68
N ASP A 579 -15.77 6.41 -20.35
CA ASP A 579 -14.67 5.73 -19.64
C ASP A 579 -14.82 4.20 -19.67
N ALA A 580 -16.05 3.68 -19.70
CA ALA A 580 -16.30 2.25 -19.86
C ALA A 580 -15.98 1.76 -21.28
N ASP A 581 -16.37 2.53 -22.30
CA ASP A 581 -16.05 2.25 -23.70
C ASP A 581 -14.54 2.23 -23.95
N HIS A 582 -13.79 3.20 -23.38
CA HIS A 582 -12.32 3.19 -23.42
C HIS A 582 -11.75 1.91 -22.80
N SER A 583 -12.24 1.53 -21.63
CA SER A 583 -11.79 0.32 -20.95
C SER A 583 -12.05 -0.92 -21.79
N LEU A 584 -13.24 -1.06 -22.40
CA LEU A 584 -13.59 -2.20 -23.25
C LEU A 584 -12.74 -2.26 -24.52
N ALA A 585 -12.49 -1.11 -25.16
CA ALA A 585 -11.61 -1.02 -26.32
C ALA A 585 -10.16 -1.43 -25.98
N LEU A 586 -9.67 -1.02 -24.81
CA LEU A 586 -8.35 -1.43 -24.32
C LEU A 586 -8.30 -2.94 -24.04
N MET A 587 -9.36 -3.52 -23.47
CA MET A 587 -9.44 -4.98 -23.27
C MET A 587 -9.46 -5.75 -24.59
N ASP A 588 -10.20 -5.26 -25.59
CA ASP A 588 -10.23 -5.87 -26.92
C ASP A 588 -8.85 -5.84 -27.58
N PHE A 589 -8.14 -4.71 -27.49
CA PHE A 589 -6.77 -4.60 -28.00
C PHE A 589 -5.82 -5.57 -27.28
N VAL A 590 -5.89 -5.64 -25.95
CA VAL A 590 -5.08 -6.56 -25.13
C VAL A 590 -5.35 -8.01 -25.48
N ARG A 591 -6.63 -8.39 -25.66
CA ARG A 591 -7.01 -9.75 -26.04
C ARG A 591 -6.35 -10.19 -27.34
N ASP A 592 -6.29 -9.28 -28.31
CA ASP A 592 -5.81 -9.60 -29.66
C ASP A 592 -4.28 -9.48 -29.79
N ARG A 593 -3.59 -8.76 -28.89
CA ARG A 593 -2.15 -8.42 -29.00
C ARG A 593 -1.27 -8.86 -27.84
N SER A 594 -1.84 -9.45 -26.78
CA SER A 594 -1.06 -9.96 -25.65
C SER A 594 -0.36 -11.28 -25.99
N PRO A 595 0.93 -11.45 -25.64
CA PRO A 595 1.63 -12.72 -25.78
C PRO A 595 1.26 -13.73 -24.68
N ASP A 596 0.63 -13.29 -23.59
CA ASP A 596 0.30 -14.13 -22.44
C ASP A 596 -1.22 -14.24 -22.26
N ARG A 597 -1.74 -15.43 -22.57
CA ARG A 597 -3.15 -15.79 -22.37
C ARG A 597 -3.58 -15.68 -20.90
N GLN A 598 -2.69 -15.95 -19.94
CA GLN A 598 -3.02 -15.86 -18.52
C GLN A 598 -3.20 -14.40 -18.08
N TRP A 599 -2.34 -13.50 -18.54
CA TRP A 599 -2.48 -12.06 -18.31
C TRP A 599 -3.70 -11.45 -19.05
N THR A 600 -4.01 -11.91 -20.27
CA THR A 600 -5.27 -11.54 -20.94
C THR A 600 -6.49 -11.95 -20.12
N LEU A 601 -6.51 -13.20 -19.63
CA LEU A 601 -7.61 -13.71 -18.81
C LEU A 601 -7.76 -12.96 -17.47
N SER A 602 -6.66 -12.45 -16.89
CA SER A 602 -6.75 -11.64 -15.67
C SER A 602 -7.41 -10.27 -15.89
N HIS A 603 -7.49 -9.81 -17.14
CA HIS A 603 -8.25 -8.62 -17.52
C HIS A 603 -9.68 -8.96 -17.88
N GLU A 604 -9.88 -9.98 -18.74
CA GLU A 604 -11.19 -10.40 -19.23
C GLU A 604 -12.18 -10.74 -18.11
N GLN A 605 -11.70 -11.24 -16.96
CA GLN A 605 -12.57 -11.48 -15.79
C GLN A 605 -13.30 -10.23 -15.26
N PHE A 606 -12.81 -9.02 -15.56
CA PHE A 606 -13.46 -7.76 -15.15
C PHE A 606 -14.44 -7.22 -16.19
N ARG A 607 -14.54 -7.83 -17.39
CA ARG A 607 -15.40 -7.35 -18.47
C ARG A 607 -16.88 -7.28 -18.07
N PRO A 608 -17.49 -8.29 -17.40
CA PRO A 608 -18.89 -8.21 -16.97
C PRO A 608 -19.16 -6.99 -16.09
N PHE A 609 -18.24 -6.68 -15.19
CA PHE A 609 -18.35 -5.54 -14.28
C PHE A 609 -18.27 -4.18 -15.03
N ILE A 610 -17.44 -4.08 -16.07
CA ILE A 610 -17.36 -2.87 -16.91
C ILE A 610 -18.63 -2.74 -17.76
N LEU A 611 -19.12 -3.83 -18.33
CA LEU A 611 -20.37 -3.87 -19.10
C LEU A 611 -21.58 -3.49 -18.23
N PHE A 612 -21.60 -3.92 -16.97
CA PHE A 612 -22.61 -3.53 -15.99
C PHE A 612 -22.65 -2.01 -15.81
N HIS A 613 -21.52 -1.40 -15.44
CA HIS A 613 -21.41 0.04 -15.25
C HIS A 613 -21.71 0.84 -16.51
N ARG A 614 -21.25 0.37 -17.67
CA ARG A 614 -21.57 0.97 -18.97
C ARG A 614 -23.08 0.98 -19.21
N THR A 615 -23.73 -0.16 -18.98
CA THR A 615 -25.17 -0.34 -19.22
C THR A 615 -25.99 0.49 -18.25
N GLN A 616 -25.63 0.47 -16.96
CA GLN A 616 -26.24 1.34 -15.94
C GLN A 616 -26.12 2.81 -16.33
N GLY A 617 -24.91 3.27 -16.72
CA GLY A 617 -24.70 4.63 -17.18
C GLY A 617 -25.53 4.96 -18.42
N ALA A 618 -25.55 4.09 -19.43
CA ALA A 618 -26.32 4.30 -20.65
C ALA A 618 -27.83 4.39 -20.37
N ALA A 619 -28.36 3.53 -19.50
CA ALA A 619 -29.76 3.54 -19.10
C ALA A 619 -30.13 4.84 -18.37
N MET A 620 -29.33 5.27 -17.41
CA MET A 620 -29.60 6.52 -16.68
C MET A 620 -29.43 7.76 -17.56
N ALA A 621 -28.45 7.76 -18.49
CA ALA A 621 -28.29 8.84 -19.46
C ALA A 621 -29.52 8.95 -20.39
N ALA A 622 -30.00 7.81 -20.92
CA ALA A 622 -31.18 7.74 -21.77
C ALA A 622 -32.46 8.12 -21.00
N LEU A 623 -32.55 7.77 -19.71
CA LEU A 623 -33.67 8.19 -18.87
C LEU A 623 -33.77 9.72 -18.79
N ASP A 624 -32.63 10.39 -18.62
CA ASP A 624 -32.57 11.85 -18.51
C ASP A 624 -32.89 12.58 -19.83
N THR A 625 -32.60 11.97 -21.00
CA THR A 625 -32.76 12.61 -22.32
C THR A 625 -33.97 12.14 -23.12
N ASP A 626 -34.22 10.84 -23.16
CA ASP A 626 -35.12 10.17 -24.11
C ASP A 626 -36.28 9.42 -23.41
N GLY A 627 -36.22 9.31 -22.08
CA GLY A 627 -37.28 8.75 -21.23
C GLY A 627 -37.11 7.26 -20.89
N ALA A 628 -38.05 6.76 -20.08
CA ALA A 628 -37.94 5.43 -19.46
C ALA A 628 -37.91 4.27 -20.45
N GLU A 629 -38.62 4.38 -21.58
CA GLU A 629 -38.61 3.36 -22.62
C GLU A 629 -37.21 3.20 -23.24
N ALA A 630 -36.52 4.31 -23.53
CA ALA A 630 -35.15 4.29 -24.04
C ALA A 630 -34.15 3.78 -22.99
N ALA A 631 -34.38 4.09 -21.71
CA ALA A 631 -33.58 3.56 -20.60
C ALA A 631 -33.67 2.03 -20.50
N ILE A 632 -34.89 1.47 -20.61
CA ILE A 632 -35.12 0.02 -20.60
C ILE A 632 -34.44 -0.63 -21.82
N GLU A 633 -34.52 -0.01 -22.99
CA GLU A 633 -33.83 -0.50 -24.19
C GLU A 633 -32.30 -0.51 -24.04
N ALA A 634 -31.73 0.50 -23.37
CA ALA A 634 -30.30 0.51 -23.05
C ALA A 634 -29.91 -0.66 -22.13
N VAL A 635 -30.76 -1.01 -21.15
CA VAL A 635 -30.56 -2.19 -20.28
C VAL A 635 -30.65 -3.49 -21.10
N ASN A 636 -31.67 -3.64 -21.95
CA ASN A 636 -31.83 -4.80 -22.84
C ASN A 636 -30.58 -5.03 -23.69
N GLY A 637 -30.08 -3.98 -24.35
CA GLY A 637 -28.85 -4.08 -25.14
C GLY A 637 -27.61 -4.39 -24.30
N GLY A 638 -27.58 -4.03 -23.02
CA GLY A 638 -26.51 -4.40 -22.10
C GLY A 638 -26.55 -5.86 -21.67
N LEU A 639 -27.74 -6.39 -21.37
CA LEU A 639 -27.96 -7.79 -21.07
C LEU A 639 -27.54 -8.69 -22.24
N GLU A 640 -27.85 -8.28 -23.47
CA GLU A 640 -27.43 -9.05 -24.66
C GLU A 640 -25.91 -9.09 -24.82
N ARG A 641 -25.22 -7.95 -24.63
CA ARG A 641 -23.74 -7.92 -24.63
C ARG A 641 -23.12 -8.80 -23.55
N MET A 642 -23.74 -8.90 -22.37
CA MET A 642 -23.30 -9.83 -21.33
C MET A 642 -23.51 -11.29 -21.75
N ARG A 643 -24.63 -11.59 -22.40
CA ARG A 643 -24.90 -12.93 -22.94
C ARG A 643 -23.86 -13.32 -23.97
N GLU A 644 -23.61 -12.47 -24.95
CA GLU A 644 -22.57 -12.68 -25.98
C GLU A 644 -21.20 -12.92 -25.34
N PHE A 645 -20.84 -12.17 -24.30
CA PHE A 645 -19.60 -12.40 -23.55
C PHE A 645 -19.58 -13.80 -22.90
N LEU A 646 -20.62 -14.21 -22.18
CA LEU A 646 -20.65 -15.53 -21.54
C LEU A 646 -20.65 -16.67 -22.55
N VAL A 647 -21.32 -16.51 -23.70
CA VAL A 647 -21.27 -17.47 -24.82
C VAL A 647 -19.83 -17.62 -25.33
N ASN A 648 -19.10 -16.52 -25.53
CA ASN A 648 -17.70 -16.55 -25.99
C ASN A 648 -16.75 -17.24 -25.01
N PHE A 649 -17.16 -17.43 -23.74
CA PHE A 649 -16.39 -18.08 -22.69
C PHE A 649 -16.96 -19.45 -22.27
N ASP A 650 -17.85 -20.03 -23.07
CA ASP A 650 -18.52 -21.33 -22.78
C ASP A 650 -19.24 -21.35 -21.42
N ALA A 651 -19.82 -20.22 -21.01
CA ALA A 651 -20.44 -20.01 -19.70
C ALA A 651 -21.91 -19.52 -19.78
N GLU A 652 -22.57 -19.67 -20.93
CA GLU A 652 -23.96 -19.23 -21.15
C GLU A 652 -24.94 -19.81 -20.12
N GLU A 653 -24.73 -21.07 -19.69
CA GLU A 653 -25.57 -21.73 -18.68
C GLU A 653 -25.60 -20.98 -17.34
N SER A 654 -24.59 -20.15 -17.07
CA SER A 654 -24.50 -19.35 -15.84
C SER A 654 -25.09 -17.93 -15.99
N PHE A 655 -25.65 -17.57 -17.15
CA PHE A 655 -26.15 -16.21 -17.41
C PHE A 655 -27.21 -15.78 -16.41
N ASP A 656 -28.18 -16.64 -16.11
CA ASP A 656 -29.27 -16.31 -15.18
C ASP A 656 -28.81 -16.21 -13.71
N ASP A 657 -27.70 -16.88 -13.37
CA ASP A 657 -27.09 -16.88 -12.04
C ASP A 657 -26.01 -15.79 -11.88
N ASP A 658 -25.66 -15.08 -12.95
CA ASP A 658 -24.64 -14.03 -12.90
C ASP A 658 -25.12 -12.81 -12.10
N GLU A 659 -24.30 -12.37 -11.14
CA GLU A 659 -24.65 -11.28 -10.23
C GLU A 659 -24.94 -9.97 -10.97
N MET A 660 -24.17 -9.65 -12.02
CA MET A 660 -24.34 -8.41 -12.77
C MET A 660 -25.60 -8.46 -13.64
N VAL A 661 -25.92 -9.63 -14.21
CA VAL A 661 -27.17 -9.86 -14.94
C VAL A 661 -28.39 -9.68 -14.03
N MET A 662 -28.38 -10.30 -12.85
CA MET A 662 -29.46 -10.14 -11.86
C MET A 662 -29.65 -8.67 -11.48
N ARG A 663 -28.56 -7.93 -11.24
CA ARG A 663 -28.62 -6.49 -10.91
C ARG A 663 -29.15 -5.62 -12.05
N LEU A 664 -28.83 -5.92 -13.31
CA LEU A 664 -29.41 -5.21 -14.46
C LEU A 664 -30.92 -5.48 -14.58
N ARG A 665 -31.35 -6.71 -14.32
CA ARG A 665 -32.79 -7.05 -14.27
C ARG A 665 -33.51 -6.29 -13.16
N GLU A 666 -32.91 -6.18 -11.97
CA GLU A 666 -33.47 -5.36 -10.87
C GLU A 666 -33.64 -3.88 -11.30
N ILE A 667 -32.64 -3.31 -11.98
CA ILE A 667 -32.71 -1.94 -12.51
C ILE A 667 -33.84 -1.83 -13.55
N GLN A 668 -33.92 -2.78 -14.47
CA GLN A 668 -34.95 -2.83 -15.49
C GLN A 668 -36.35 -2.88 -14.89
N ASP A 669 -36.58 -3.80 -13.95
CA ASP A 669 -37.88 -3.98 -13.29
C ASP A 669 -38.29 -2.72 -12.52
N SER A 670 -37.33 -2.07 -11.84
CA SER A 670 -37.56 -0.80 -11.14
C SER A 670 -37.98 0.31 -12.11
N LEU A 671 -37.33 0.43 -13.27
CA LEU A 671 -37.70 1.41 -14.30
C LEU A 671 -39.11 1.15 -14.86
N ARG A 672 -39.50 -0.12 -15.04
CA ARG A 672 -40.85 -0.48 -15.50
C ARG A 672 -41.90 -0.07 -14.48
N GLU A 673 -41.67 -0.39 -13.21
CA GLU A 673 -42.60 -0.11 -12.13
C GLU A 673 -42.76 1.40 -11.91
N GLU A 674 -41.66 2.15 -11.82
CA GLU A 674 -41.67 3.58 -11.53
C GLU A 674 -42.33 4.40 -12.65
N PHE A 675 -42.11 4.05 -13.91
CA PHE A 675 -42.59 4.81 -15.07
C PHE A 675 -43.79 4.19 -15.79
N GLY A 676 -44.31 3.05 -15.31
CA GLY A 676 -45.47 2.38 -15.89
C GLY A 676 -45.24 1.82 -17.30
N VAL A 677 -44.01 1.42 -17.62
CA VAL A 677 -43.65 0.85 -18.92
C VAL A 677 -43.69 -0.67 -18.85
N GLU A 678 -44.81 -1.27 -19.27
CA GLU A 678 -44.95 -2.74 -19.24
C GLU A 678 -44.03 -3.42 -20.26
N ARG A 679 -44.10 -3.00 -21.53
CA ARG A 679 -43.20 -3.44 -22.61
C ARG A 679 -42.84 -2.27 -23.52
N THR A 680 -41.59 -2.25 -23.98
CA THR A 680 -41.12 -1.27 -24.96
C THR A 680 -41.68 -1.58 -26.35
N LEU A 681 -41.62 -0.63 -27.29
CA LEU A 681 -41.98 -0.81 -28.68
C LEU A 681 -41.15 -1.92 -29.35
N ASN A 682 -39.85 -2.01 -29.04
CA ASN A 682 -38.98 -3.07 -29.54
C ASN A 682 -39.37 -4.43 -28.98
N GLU A 683 -39.69 -4.53 -27.69
CA GLU A 683 -40.18 -5.78 -27.08
C GLU A 683 -41.52 -6.22 -27.69
N ARG A 684 -42.45 -5.28 -27.85
CA ARG A 684 -43.75 -5.54 -28.50
C ARG A 684 -43.58 -5.97 -29.95
N LEU A 685 -42.59 -5.40 -30.65
CA LEU A 685 -42.24 -5.79 -32.01
C LEU A 685 -41.67 -7.21 -32.02
N ALA A 686 -40.75 -7.54 -31.13
CA ALA A 686 -40.17 -8.87 -31.00
C ALA A 686 -41.25 -9.92 -30.66
N ASP A 687 -42.16 -9.62 -29.74
CA ASP A 687 -43.31 -10.47 -29.42
C ASP A 687 -44.22 -10.66 -30.64
N ALA A 688 -44.55 -9.59 -31.36
CA ALA A 688 -45.39 -9.67 -32.56
C ALA A 688 -44.75 -10.51 -33.66
N VAL A 689 -43.42 -10.47 -33.82
CA VAL A 689 -42.68 -11.32 -34.75
C VAL A 689 -42.69 -12.78 -34.29
N ALA A 690 -42.43 -13.03 -33.00
CA ALA A 690 -42.41 -14.38 -32.42
C ALA A 690 -43.80 -15.06 -32.47
N GLU A 691 -44.87 -14.28 -32.34
CA GLU A 691 -46.26 -14.74 -32.44
C GLU A 691 -46.83 -14.71 -33.88
N GLU A 692 -45.98 -14.44 -34.89
CA GLU A 692 -46.33 -14.38 -36.32
C GLU A 692 -47.44 -13.34 -36.65
N LYS A 693 -47.58 -12.28 -35.85
CA LYS A 693 -48.50 -11.16 -36.04
C LYS A 693 -47.89 -10.09 -36.96
N TYR A 694 -47.64 -10.43 -38.22
CA TYR A 694 -46.87 -9.60 -39.15
C TYR A 694 -47.47 -8.20 -39.44
N GLU A 695 -48.79 -8.04 -39.45
CA GLU A 695 -49.42 -6.71 -39.62
C GLU A 695 -49.14 -5.78 -38.43
N LEU A 696 -49.23 -6.31 -37.21
CA LEU A 696 -48.90 -5.56 -35.99
C LEU A 696 -47.41 -5.23 -35.94
N ALA A 697 -46.54 -6.17 -36.34
CA ALA A 697 -45.10 -5.93 -36.43
C ALA A 697 -44.77 -4.81 -37.43
N ALA A 698 -45.44 -4.74 -38.58
CA ALA A 698 -45.27 -3.66 -39.54
C ALA A 698 -45.68 -2.29 -38.93
N GLN A 699 -46.83 -2.23 -38.26
CA GLN A 699 -47.29 -1.00 -37.59
C GLN A 699 -46.32 -0.52 -36.50
N LEU A 700 -45.79 -1.45 -35.69
CA LEU A 700 -44.82 -1.13 -34.64
C LEU A 700 -43.49 -0.65 -35.22
N ARG A 701 -43.05 -1.20 -36.35
CA ARG A 701 -41.85 -0.75 -37.05
C ARG A 701 -42.02 0.67 -37.61
N ASP A 702 -43.15 0.95 -38.26
CA ASP A 702 -43.44 2.29 -38.77
C ASP A 702 -43.51 3.34 -37.63
N GLU A 703 -44.00 2.94 -36.45
CA GLU A 703 -44.00 3.80 -35.26
C GLU A 703 -42.58 4.07 -34.73
N LEU A 704 -41.71 3.06 -34.72
CA LEU A 704 -40.30 3.21 -34.36
C LEU A 704 -39.57 4.16 -35.32
N GLU A 705 -39.79 4.01 -36.64
CA GLU A 705 -39.20 4.90 -37.66
C GLU A 705 -39.64 6.36 -37.46
N ARG A 706 -40.94 6.60 -37.21
CA ARG A 706 -41.44 7.95 -36.93
C ARG A 706 -40.84 8.59 -35.68
N ARG A 707 -40.58 7.82 -34.62
CA ARG A 707 -39.92 8.32 -33.41
C ARG A 707 -38.45 8.64 -33.64
N ALA A 708 -37.77 7.84 -34.45
CA ALA A 708 -36.37 8.08 -34.80
C ALA A 708 -36.18 9.31 -35.70
N GLU A 709 -37.16 9.66 -36.54
CA GLU A 709 -37.12 10.86 -37.40
C GLU A 709 -37.51 12.15 -36.67
N GLY A 710 -38.14 12.05 -35.49
CA GLY A 710 -38.65 13.19 -34.70
C GLY A 710 -37.77 13.61 -33.52
N ALA A 711 -36.69 12.87 -33.22
CA ALA A 711 -35.68 13.17 -32.21
C ALA A 711 -34.43 13.77 -32.88
#